data_AF-A0A367KWB6-F1
#
_entry.id   AF-A0A367KWB6-F1
#
_cell.length_a   1.000
_cell.length_b   1.000
_cell.length_c   1.000
_cell.angle_alpha   90.00
_cell.angle_beta   90.00
_cell.angle_gamma   90.00
#
_symmetry.space_group_name_H-M   'P 1'
#
loop_
_entity.id
_entity.type
_entity.pdbx_description
1 polymer ?
#
loop_
_entity_poly.entity_id
_entity_poly.type
_entity_poly.pdbx_seq_one_letter_code
_entity_poly.pdbx_strand_id
1 'polypeptide(L)'
;MATTMKRRHIPNMSEKQAVNYSLLDNDDLKEKNPRSLQPQVVYSSNENIAFLQKNQHTLITLGLTLLSFWTRFRKITLSNQVVWDEAHFGKFGSHYLNHDFYFDVHPPLGKILVGFSGWLAGYDGSFGFESGATYPDNLNYGVMRIFNAFFGAMMVPIAYLTAVQLKMSTKAALLAATMVLLDNAYLTISRFILLDSMLLFFTCTSLYTLTVFHNLRTQAFTPQWWTWLCLTGTSLGCVLSVKWVGLFAVAVVGVYTIEDLWNMWGDLQMPKKTYLHHWISRVLGLIMIPACIYIFSFVLHFGLLYKSGPGDAQMSSLFQANLQGNSMTENPLEIAYGSRLTIKNAGYGGGLLHSHVQTYPEGSKQQQVTCYHHKDDNNHWLIRPPREYDVDAYENEQDESFLRFIQDGDIVRLQHTSTGRNLHSHPVNAPLTTSQWEVSCYGNDTVGDNQDNWKVEIVDDFVHHSKDRVRSLTTRFRLRHEHLGCLLTADGTTLPQWGFKQTEVYCDKNNNTDNPHAMWNVEEHWNEKLPPAPPNAYKTHFFRDFITLNVAMWTSNNALTPDPDKYDILSSVPSEWPFVTVGLRMCGWGENDIKYYLLGNPVVWWLSIASIGVFCLTTAFYIVRMQRKIFDLTHAEWDHFFYAGKTLFLGWFFHYIPFFIMGRVTYLHHYFPALYFSIIMVPFLMDHFTRQSSKAVQYAVFVPVYLAVIFTFIHFAPISFGLTGPIENYGSLIWRDTWNMIEEKKN
;
A
#
# COMPACT_ATOMS: atom_id res chain seq x y z
N MET A 1 71.17 11.73 35.55
CA MET A 1 70.06 10.84 35.98
C MET A 1 69.58 10.10 34.75
N ALA A 2 70.20 9.00 34.30
CA ALA A 2 70.24 7.67 34.91
C ALA A 2 68.82 7.12 35.20
N THR A 3 68.26 6.36 34.24
CA THR A 3 67.85 4.96 34.51
C THR A 3 67.58 4.21 33.20
N THR A 4 68.45 3.24 32.96
CA THR A 4 68.36 2.08 32.06
C THR A 4 67.07 1.26 32.25
N MET A 5 66.29 1.04 31.20
CA MET A 5 65.34 -0.09 31.16
C MET A 5 66.08 -1.38 30.77
N LYS A 6 66.04 -2.34 31.70
CA LYS A 6 66.56 -3.70 31.56
C LYS A 6 65.88 -4.44 30.40
N ARG A 7 66.70 -5.04 29.52
CA ARG A 7 66.31 -6.23 28.73
C ARG A 7 65.79 -7.30 29.68
N ARG A 8 64.54 -7.74 29.50
CA ARG A 8 64.05 -9.02 30.02
C ARG A 8 64.04 -10.02 28.87
N HIS A 9 64.70 -11.15 29.12
CA HIS A 9 64.75 -12.34 28.27
C HIS A 9 63.37 -12.71 27.74
N ILE A 10 63.24 -12.79 26.42
CA ILE A 10 62.20 -13.59 25.76
C ILE A 10 62.75 -15.03 25.78
N PRO A 11 62.01 -16.02 26.33
CA PRO A 11 62.40 -17.41 26.16
C PRO A 11 62.24 -17.78 24.68
N ASN A 12 63.24 -18.45 24.12
CA ASN A 12 63.18 -19.04 22.78
C ASN A 12 61.88 -19.83 22.60
N MET A 13 60.93 -19.27 21.86
CA MET A 13 59.88 -20.06 21.23
C MET A 13 60.54 -20.92 20.16
N SER A 14 60.31 -22.22 20.23
CA SER A 14 60.84 -23.18 19.27
C SER A 14 60.36 -22.83 17.86
N GLU A 15 61.21 -23.13 16.87
CA GLU A 15 60.96 -23.02 15.43
C GLU A 15 59.67 -23.70 14.92
N LYS A 16 58.90 -24.37 15.79
CA LYS A 16 57.61 -25.00 15.45
C LYS A 16 56.40 -24.05 15.44
N GLN A 17 56.51 -22.81 15.91
CA GLN A 17 55.37 -21.87 15.93
C GLN A 17 55.43 -20.73 14.90
N ALA A 18 56.55 -20.56 14.20
CA ALA A 18 56.68 -19.54 13.14
C ALA A 18 56.36 -20.05 11.72
N VAL A 19 56.13 -21.35 11.54
CA VAL A 19 55.91 -21.98 10.22
C VAL A 19 54.44 -21.97 9.76
N ASN A 20 53.47 -21.63 10.63
CA ASN A 20 52.05 -21.68 10.26
C ASN A 20 51.46 -20.41 9.64
N TYR A 21 52.28 -19.45 9.19
CA TYR A 21 51.80 -18.22 8.56
C TYR A 21 52.40 -17.91 7.17
N SER A 22 53.17 -18.84 6.58
CA SER A 22 53.66 -18.69 5.22
C SER A 22 53.39 -19.95 4.41
N LEU A 23 52.69 -19.79 3.29
CA LEU A 23 52.53 -20.77 2.22
C LEU A 23 51.71 -22.01 2.62
N LEU A 24 50.38 -21.87 2.61
CA LEU A 24 49.58 -22.97 2.07
C LEU A 24 49.81 -22.96 0.56
N ASP A 25 50.82 -23.73 0.17
CA ASP A 25 51.17 -24.01 -1.22
C ASP A 25 49.95 -24.50 -1.99
N ASN A 26 49.89 -24.01 -3.23
CA ASN A 26 48.81 -24.16 -4.19
C ASN A 26 48.74 -25.55 -4.85
N ASP A 27 49.44 -26.57 -4.34
CA ASP A 27 49.64 -27.84 -5.05
C ASP A 27 48.96 -29.08 -4.44
N ASP A 28 48.39 -29.01 -3.23
CA ASP A 28 47.64 -30.14 -2.62
C ASP A 28 46.11 -30.06 -2.79
N LEU A 29 45.59 -29.05 -3.51
CA LEU A 29 44.15 -28.90 -3.77
C LEU A 29 43.67 -29.53 -5.09
N LYS A 30 44.55 -30.21 -5.83
CA LYS A 30 44.21 -30.86 -7.10
C LYS A 30 43.93 -32.36 -6.99
N GLU A 31 43.23 -32.85 -5.96
CA GLU A 31 42.62 -34.20 -6.07
C GLU A 31 41.55 -34.56 -5.02
N LYS A 32 40.77 -33.60 -4.51
CA LYS A 32 39.56 -33.94 -3.73
C LYS A 32 38.32 -33.27 -4.31
N ASN A 33 37.51 -34.11 -4.95
CA ASN A 33 36.11 -33.84 -5.33
C ASN A 33 35.40 -32.99 -4.24
N PRO A 34 34.82 -31.82 -4.54
CA PRO A 34 34.18 -30.95 -3.53
C PRO A 34 32.86 -31.50 -2.93
N ARG A 35 32.57 -32.79 -3.06
CA ARG A 35 31.26 -33.38 -2.75
C ARG A 35 31.10 -33.94 -1.32
N SER A 36 32.08 -33.85 -0.42
CA SER A 36 32.03 -34.63 0.83
C SER A 36 32.35 -33.88 2.14
N LEU A 37 31.95 -32.63 2.28
CA LEU A 37 32.01 -31.89 3.56
C LEU A 37 30.63 -31.62 4.19
N GLN A 38 29.61 -32.40 3.84
CA GLN A 38 28.43 -32.53 4.68
C GLN A 38 28.59 -33.78 5.55
N PRO A 39 28.39 -33.71 6.89
CA PRO A 39 28.37 -34.91 7.72
C PRO A 39 27.35 -35.88 7.12
N GLN A 40 27.78 -37.10 6.79
CA GLN A 40 26.87 -38.11 6.25
C GLN A 40 25.75 -38.34 7.28
N VAL A 41 24.52 -38.03 6.88
CA VAL A 41 23.35 -38.29 7.72
C VAL A 41 23.18 -39.80 7.82
N VAL A 42 23.53 -40.36 8.99
CA VAL A 42 23.35 -41.78 9.26
C VAL A 42 21.88 -42.03 9.54
N TYR A 43 21.19 -42.65 8.58
CA TYR A 43 19.80 -43.08 8.73
C TYR A 43 19.71 -44.39 9.52
N SER A 44 18.56 -44.62 10.16
CA SER A 44 18.26 -45.88 10.83
C SER A 44 18.30 -47.06 9.85
N SER A 45 18.69 -48.25 10.33
CA SER A 45 18.65 -49.49 9.54
C SER A 45 17.23 -50.00 9.27
N ASN A 46 16.23 -49.51 10.02
CA ASN A 46 14.83 -49.82 9.78
C ASN A 46 14.28 -48.96 8.62
N GLU A 47 13.84 -49.59 7.54
CA GLU A 47 13.35 -48.92 6.33
C GLU A 47 12.27 -47.88 6.60
N ASN A 48 11.34 -48.16 7.53
CA ASN A 48 10.27 -47.23 7.89
C ASN A 48 10.81 -45.99 8.62
N ILE A 49 11.77 -46.19 9.53
CA ILE A 49 12.39 -45.08 10.27
C ILE A 49 13.30 -44.26 9.35
N ALA A 50 14.03 -44.91 8.44
CA ALA A 50 14.84 -44.27 7.42
C ALA A 50 13.98 -43.40 6.48
N PHE A 51 12.82 -43.91 6.06
CA PHE A 51 11.86 -43.16 5.26
C PHE A 51 11.36 -41.90 6.00
N LEU A 52 11.01 -42.03 7.28
CA LEU A 52 10.57 -40.90 8.12
C LEU A 52 11.68 -39.85 8.30
N GLN A 53 12.91 -40.29 8.53
CA GLN A 53 14.06 -39.39 8.69
C GLN A 53 14.40 -38.68 7.37
N LYS A 54 14.32 -39.38 6.23
CA LYS A 54 14.57 -38.80 4.91
C LYS A 54 13.53 -37.75 4.51
N ASN A 55 12.26 -37.98 4.87
CA ASN A 55 11.13 -37.11 4.51
C ASN A 55 10.64 -36.22 5.66
N GLN A 56 11.44 -36.06 6.72
CA GLN A 56 11.03 -35.39 7.95
C GLN A 56 10.47 -33.98 7.71
N HIS A 57 11.18 -33.14 6.94
CA HIS A 57 10.73 -31.77 6.66
C HIS A 57 9.43 -31.74 5.84
N THR A 58 9.28 -32.66 4.88
CA THR A 58 8.06 -32.79 4.08
C THR A 58 6.86 -33.18 4.93
N LEU A 59 7.02 -34.19 5.81
CA LEU A 59 5.97 -34.66 6.70
C LEU A 59 5.55 -33.58 7.71
N ILE A 60 6.52 -32.86 8.30
CA ILE A 60 6.23 -31.75 9.22
C ILE A 60 5.48 -30.62 8.49
N THR A 61 5.91 -30.26 7.28
CA THR A 61 5.25 -29.23 6.48
C THR A 61 3.81 -29.63 6.14
N LEU A 62 3.57 -30.89 5.76
CA LEU A 62 2.22 -31.41 5.50
C LEU A 62 1.35 -31.38 6.77
N GLY A 63 1.87 -31.85 7.90
CA GLY A 63 1.15 -31.82 9.18
C GLY A 63 0.79 -30.41 9.62
N LEU A 64 1.73 -29.47 9.52
CA LEU A 64 1.50 -28.05 9.80
C LEU A 64 0.46 -27.44 8.84
N THR A 65 0.47 -27.84 7.57
CA THR A 65 -0.50 -27.39 6.58
C THR A 65 -1.92 -27.85 6.94
N LEU A 66 -2.08 -29.12 7.30
CA LEU A 66 -3.37 -29.68 7.73
C LEU A 66 -3.88 -29.00 9.01
N LEU A 67 -3.01 -28.76 9.99
CA LEU A 67 -3.36 -28.01 11.21
C LEU A 67 -3.72 -26.55 10.90
N SER A 68 -3.02 -25.92 9.97
CA SER A 68 -3.29 -24.55 9.53
C SER A 68 -4.65 -24.46 8.85
N PHE A 69 -4.97 -25.36 7.92
CA PHE A 69 -6.31 -25.45 7.32
C PHE A 69 -7.39 -25.70 8.35
N TRP A 70 -7.17 -26.62 9.29
CA TRP A 70 -8.12 -26.87 10.36
C TRP A 70 -8.37 -25.61 11.20
N THR A 71 -7.33 -24.89 11.61
CA THR A 71 -7.52 -23.65 12.39
C THR A 71 -8.19 -22.55 11.57
N ARG A 72 -7.75 -22.27 10.34
CA ARG A 72 -8.25 -21.12 9.56
C ARG A 72 -9.66 -21.36 8.99
N PHE A 73 -9.99 -22.58 8.58
CA PHE A 73 -11.30 -22.89 7.95
C PHE A 73 -12.39 -23.32 8.93
N ARG A 74 -12.03 -23.69 10.17
CA ARG A 74 -13.03 -24.06 11.18
C ARG A 74 -13.98 -22.90 11.45
N LYS A 75 -15.30 -23.15 11.41
CA LYS A 75 -16.36 -22.16 11.72
C LYS A 75 -16.29 -20.88 10.87
N ILE A 76 -15.81 -20.97 9.63
CA ILE A 76 -15.59 -19.78 8.79
C ILE A 76 -16.90 -19.09 8.34
N THR A 77 -17.98 -19.86 8.26
CA THR A 77 -19.34 -19.37 7.95
C THR A 77 -20.18 -19.11 9.19
N LEU A 78 -19.59 -19.12 10.39
CA LEU A 78 -20.38 -19.02 11.63
C LEU A 78 -21.14 -17.69 11.71
N SER A 79 -20.48 -16.57 11.39
CA SER A 79 -21.16 -15.28 11.25
C SER A 79 -21.59 -15.08 9.81
N ASN A 80 -22.89 -14.88 9.62
CA ASN A 80 -23.51 -14.53 8.35
C ASN A 80 -23.63 -13.01 8.15
N GLN A 81 -22.92 -12.21 8.94
CA GLN A 81 -22.88 -10.76 8.81
C GLN A 81 -21.54 -10.31 8.20
N VAL A 82 -21.59 -9.19 7.48
CA VAL A 82 -20.42 -8.46 6.97
C VAL A 82 -19.63 -7.87 8.14
N VAL A 83 -18.35 -8.25 8.27
CA VAL A 83 -17.48 -7.74 9.34
C VAL A 83 -16.62 -6.55 8.87
N TRP A 84 -15.78 -6.05 9.78
CA TRP A 84 -14.78 -5.01 9.56
C TRP A 84 -14.05 -5.18 8.23
N ASP A 85 -13.98 -4.10 7.43
CA ASP A 85 -13.37 -3.96 6.09
C ASP A 85 -13.76 -5.00 5.03
N GLU A 86 -14.42 -6.10 5.40
CA GLU A 86 -15.15 -6.97 4.47
C GLU A 86 -16.26 -6.16 3.76
N ALA A 87 -16.79 -5.13 4.41
CA ALA A 87 -17.65 -4.13 3.79
C ALA A 87 -16.98 -3.40 2.61
N HIS A 88 -15.72 -2.97 2.78
CA HIS A 88 -14.97 -2.24 1.75
C HIS A 88 -14.48 -3.19 0.66
N PHE A 89 -13.73 -4.24 1.02
CA PHE A 89 -13.09 -5.12 0.06
C PHE A 89 -14.07 -6.06 -0.64
N GLY A 90 -15.14 -6.47 0.04
CA GLY A 90 -16.25 -7.18 -0.58
C GLY A 90 -16.92 -6.33 -1.66
N LYS A 91 -17.25 -5.07 -1.35
CA LYS A 91 -17.80 -4.10 -2.31
C LYS A 91 -16.88 -3.86 -3.50
N PHE A 92 -15.57 -3.72 -3.27
CA PHE A 92 -14.61 -3.62 -4.37
C PHE A 92 -14.53 -4.90 -5.22
N GLY A 93 -14.69 -6.07 -4.61
CA GLY A 93 -14.86 -7.33 -5.31
C GLY A 93 -16.10 -7.32 -6.23
N SER A 94 -17.22 -6.80 -5.74
CA SER A 94 -18.47 -6.63 -6.52
C SER A 94 -18.26 -5.74 -7.74
N HIS A 95 -17.53 -4.64 -7.60
CA HIS A 95 -17.24 -3.75 -8.73
C HIS A 95 -16.46 -4.44 -9.86
N TYR A 96 -15.53 -5.35 -9.55
CA TYR A 96 -14.86 -6.16 -10.60
C TYR A 96 -15.80 -7.12 -11.32
N LEU A 97 -16.81 -7.66 -10.64
CA LEU A 97 -17.81 -8.54 -11.24
C LEU A 97 -18.81 -7.76 -12.12
N ASN A 98 -19.21 -6.57 -11.67
CA ASN A 98 -20.12 -5.71 -12.41
C ASN A 98 -19.42 -4.97 -13.57
N HIS A 99 -18.09 -4.89 -13.54
CA HIS A 99 -17.22 -4.12 -14.43
C HIS A 99 -17.32 -2.60 -14.23
N ASP A 100 -17.75 -2.15 -13.04
CA ASP A 100 -17.93 -0.73 -12.72
C ASP A 100 -16.64 -0.14 -12.16
N PHE A 101 -16.18 0.98 -12.74
CA PHE A 101 -14.99 1.66 -12.27
C PHE A 101 -15.19 2.23 -10.86
N TYR A 102 -14.18 2.03 -10.01
CA TYR A 102 -14.14 2.58 -8.66
C TYR A 102 -12.73 3.07 -8.34
N PHE A 103 -12.63 3.93 -7.33
CA PHE A 103 -11.37 4.47 -6.84
C PHE A 103 -11.09 3.94 -5.43
N ASP A 104 -9.85 3.55 -5.18
CA ASP A 104 -9.35 3.12 -3.86
C ASP A 104 -7.86 3.48 -3.73
N VAL A 105 -7.39 3.69 -2.49
CA VAL A 105 -6.01 4.08 -2.19
C VAL A 105 -5.00 2.93 -2.38
N HIS A 106 -5.45 1.67 -2.41
CA HIS A 106 -4.54 0.54 -2.51
C HIS A 106 -4.36 0.06 -3.95
N PRO A 107 -3.21 -0.52 -4.30
CA PRO A 107 -3.03 -1.22 -5.57
C PRO A 107 -4.06 -2.36 -5.79
N PRO A 108 -4.31 -2.76 -7.06
CA PRO A 108 -5.52 -3.50 -7.39
C PRO A 108 -5.43 -5.02 -7.16
N LEU A 109 -4.25 -5.65 -7.10
CA LEU A 109 -4.14 -7.12 -7.15
C LEU A 109 -4.92 -7.81 -6.04
N GLY A 110 -4.86 -7.31 -4.80
CA GLY A 110 -5.62 -7.88 -3.69
C GLY A 110 -7.12 -7.86 -3.95
N LYS A 111 -7.63 -6.75 -4.47
CA LYS A 111 -9.05 -6.56 -4.77
C LYS A 111 -9.50 -7.35 -6.01
N ILE A 112 -8.63 -7.49 -7.02
CA ILE A 112 -8.85 -8.40 -8.16
C ILE A 112 -8.99 -9.84 -7.67
N LEU A 113 -8.13 -10.28 -6.74
CA LEU A 113 -8.21 -11.62 -6.16
C LEU A 113 -9.49 -11.80 -5.32
N VAL A 114 -9.97 -10.76 -4.63
CA VAL A 114 -11.28 -10.79 -3.96
C VAL A 114 -12.41 -10.92 -4.99
N GLY A 115 -12.40 -10.15 -6.07
CA GLY A 115 -13.36 -10.29 -7.18
C GLY A 115 -13.34 -11.70 -7.79
N PHE A 116 -12.15 -12.25 -8.01
CA PHE A 116 -11.96 -13.64 -8.46
C PHE A 116 -12.56 -14.65 -7.48
N SER A 117 -12.43 -14.42 -6.17
CA SER A 117 -13.07 -15.27 -5.16
C SER A 117 -14.60 -15.20 -5.21
N GLY A 118 -15.17 -14.03 -5.55
CA GLY A 118 -16.60 -13.87 -5.80
C GLY A 118 -17.05 -14.65 -7.04
N TRP A 119 -16.29 -14.56 -8.13
CA TRP A 119 -16.55 -15.34 -9.34
C TRP A 119 -16.53 -16.86 -9.06
N LEU A 120 -15.54 -17.35 -8.30
CA LEU A 120 -15.48 -18.75 -7.86
C LEU A 120 -16.66 -19.16 -6.96
N ALA A 121 -17.19 -18.21 -6.18
CA ALA A 121 -18.36 -18.42 -5.33
C ALA A 121 -19.69 -18.42 -6.10
N GLY A 122 -19.68 -18.14 -7.42
CA GLY A 122 -20.89 -17.97 -8.22
C GLY A 122 -21.65 -16.68 -7.90
N TYR A 123 -20.96 -15.69 -7.33
CA TYR A 123 -21.52 -14.38 -7.02
C TYR A 123 -21.52 -13.47 -8.25
N ASP A 124 -22.60 -12.71 -8.43
CA ASP A 124 -22.86 -11.85 -9.59
C ASP A 124 -22.51 -10.37 -9.38
N GLY A 125 -22.08 -9.96 -8.19
CA GLY A 125 -21.76 -8.55 -7.88
C GLY A 125 -22.95 -7.71 -7.39
N SER A 126 -24.14 -8.30 -7.17
CA SER A 126 -25.36 -7.57 -6.81
C SER A 126 -25.42 -7.05 -5.37
N PHE A 127 -24.81 -7.77 -4.41
CA PHE A 127 -24.82 -7.40 -2.98
C PHE A 127 -23.90 -6.20 -2.66
N GLY A 128 -24.41 -5.22 -1.90
CA GLY A 128 -23.71 -3.95 -1.61
C GLY A 128 -22.63 -4.00 -0.51
N PHE A 129 -22.52 -5.10 0.25
CA PHE A 129 -21.58 -5.25 1.38
C PHE A 129 -21.66 -4.12 2.42
N GLU A 130 -22.87 -3.73 2.82
CA GLU A 130 -23.04 -2.77 3.91
C GLU A 130 -22.55 -3.34 5.26
N SER A 131 -21.98 -2.48 6.11
CA SER A 131 -21.42 -2.92 7.39
C SER A 131 -22.49 -3.52 8.30
N GLY A 132 -22.23 -4.73 8.84
CA GLY A 132 -23.18 -5.44 9.69
C GLY A 132 -24.37 -6.08 8.95
N ALA A 133 -24.49 -5.89 7.63
CA ALA A 133 -25.57 -6.50 6.87
C ALA A 133 -25.43 -8.02 6.81
N THR A 134 -26.56 -8.71 6.80
CA THR A 134 -26.63 -10.16 6.64
C THR A 134 -26.43 -10.55 5.18
N TYR A 135 -25.61 -11.56 4.92
CA TYR A 135 -25.43 -12.12 3.59
C TYR A 135 -26.73 -12.75 3.07
N PRO A 136 -27.10 -12.52 1.80
CA PRO A 136 -28.26 -13.17 1.20
C PRO A 136 -27.96 -14.64 0.90
N ASP A 137 -29.00 -15.47 0.87
CA ASP A 137 -28.86 -16.94 0.73
C ASP A 137 -28.21 -17.38 -0.58
N ASN A 138 -28.28 -16.56 -1.64
CA ASN A 138 -27.68 -16.81 -2.95
C ASN A 138 -26.17 -16.51 -2.98
N LEU A 139 -25.62 -15.79 -1.99
CA LEU A 139 -24.20 -15.43 -1.95
C LEU A 139 -23.42 -16.41 -1.08
N ASN A 140 -22.57 -17.22 -1.70
CA ASN A 140 -21.68 -18.12 -0.98
C ASN A 140 -20.42 -17.40 -0.44
N TYR A 141 -20.62 -16.51 0.54
CA TYR A 141 -19.54 -15.80 1.23
C TYR A 141 -18.54 -16.75 1.90
N GLY A 142 -18.96 -17.99 2.22
CA GLY A 142 -18.09 -19.03 2.76
C GLY A 142 -16.91 -19.37 1.83
N VAL A 143 -17.16 -19.50 0.53
CA VAL A 143 -16.11 -19.73 -0.48
C VAL A 143 -15.14 -18.56 -0.53
N MET A 144 -15.65 -17.33 -0.52
CA MET A 144 -14.81 -16.12 -0.52
C MET A 144 -13.93 -16.04 0.73
N ARG A 145 -14.49 -16.32 1.92
CA ARG A 145 -13.71 -16.38 3.17
C ARG A 145 -12.68 -17.51 3.16
N ILE A 146 -13.01 -18.70 2.68
CA ILE A 146 -12.06 -19.81 2.53
C ILE A 146 -10.90 -19.42 1.61
N PHE A 147 -11.18 -18.73 0.51
CA PHE A 147 -10.16 -18.24 -0.42
C PHE A 147 -9.18 -17.26 0.24
N ASN A 148 -9.67 -16.30 1.02
CA ASN A 148 -8.80 -15.38 1.78
C ASN A 148 -8.03 -16.12 2.89
N ALA A 149 -8.73 -16.98 3.63
CA ALA A 149 -8.15 -17.80 4.70
C ALA A 149 -7.09 -18.78 4.20
N PHE A 150 -7.12 -19.18 2.92
CA PHE A 150 -6.07 -20.00 2.32
C PHE A 150 -4.71 -19.29 2.34
N PHE A 151 -4.66 -18.00 2.00
CA PHE A 151 -3.42 -17.21 2.06
C PHE A 151 -2.86 -17.14 3.48
N GLY A 152 -3.73 -16.87 4.47
CA GLY A 152 -3.34 -16.89 5.88
C GLY A 152 -2.95 -18.27 6.40
N ALA A 153 -3.55 -19.34 5.86
CA ALA A 153 -3.19 -20.70 6.21
C ALA A 153 -1.81 -21.10 5.68
N MET A 154 -1.44 -20.67 4.47
CA MET A 154 -0.14 -20.93 3.87
C MET A 154 1.02 -20.24 4.57
N MET A 155 0.78 -19.17 5.34
CA MET A 155 1.83 -18.50 6.13
C MET A 155 2.55 -19.47 7.09
N VAL A 156 1.84 -20.45 7.65
CA VAL A 156 2.36 -21.41 8.63
C VAL A 156 3.43 -22.34 8.03
N PRO A 157 3.16 -23.11 6.95
CA PRO A 157 4.20 -23.92 6.32
C PRO A 157 5.34 -23.06 5.76
N ILE A 158 5.05 -21.86 5.26
CA ILE A 158 6.10 -20.93 4.79
C ILE A 158 7.01 -20.50 5.94
N ALA A 159 6.48 -20.22 7.13
CA ALA A 159 7.28 -19.87 8.31
C ALA A 159 8.22 -21.02 8.71
N TYR A 160 7.73 -22.27 8.71
CA TYR A 160 8.55 -23.45 8.96
C TYR A 160 9.70 -23.55 7.93
N LEU A 161 9.36 -23.48 6.64
CA LEU A 161 10.34 -23.59 5.56
C LEU A 161 11.36 -22.44 5.59
N THR A 162 10.92 -21.23 5.90
CA THR A 162 11.81 -20.06 6.09
C THR A 162 12.80 -20.31 7.21
N ALA A 163 12.35 -20.79 8.37
CA ALA A 163 13.24 -21.11 9.49
C ALA A 163 14.24 -22.23 9.14
N VAL A 164 13.82 -23.25 8.37
CA VAL A 164 14.71 -24.28 7.83
C VAL A 164 15.76 -23.67 6.88
N GLN A 165 15.35 -22.74 6.00
CA GLN A 165 16.28 -22.05 5.10
C GLN A 165 17.24 -21.13 5.85
N LEU A 166 16.81 -20.54 6.97
CA LEU A 166 17.67 -19.84 7.93
C LEU A 166 18.56 -20.78 8.77
N LYS A 167 18.63 -22.08 8.44
CA LYS A 167 19.51 -23.08 9.08
C LYS A 167 19.29 -23.24 10.59
N MET A 168 18.05 -23.04 11.03
CA MET A 168 17.63 -23.26 12.41
C MET A 168 17.42 -24.76 12.68
N SER A 169 17.58 -25.22 13.92
CA SER A 169 17.25 -26.60 14.29
C SER A 169 15.76 -26.90 14.06
N THR A 170 15.40 -28.18 13.89
CA THR A 170 13.99 -28.56 13.67
C THR A 170 13.06 -28.08 14.79
N LYS A 171 13.55 -28.02 16.03
CA LYS A 171 12.79 -27.51 17.19
C LYS A 171 12.52 -26.01 17.05
N ALA A 172 13.54 -25.24 16.67
CA ALA A 172 13.38 -23.82 16.42
C ALA A 172 12.48 -23.53 15.21
N ALA A 173 12.65 -24.28 14.11
CA ALA A 173 11.79 -24.15 12.93
C ALA A 173 10.32 -24.49 13.23
N LEU A 174 10.07 -25.56 13.99
CA LEU A 174 8.72 -25.91 14.41
C LEU A 174 8.13 -24.84 15.33
N LEU A 175 8.93 -24.24 16.23
CA LEU A 175 8.45 -23.17 17.12
C LEU A 175 8.04 -21.93 16.32
N ALA A 176 8.82 -21.53 15.31
CA ALA A 176 8.46 -20.43 14.41
C ALA A 176 7.09 -20.65 13.77
N ALA A 177 6.85 -21.85 13.24
CA ALA A 177 5.57 -22.20 12.64
C ALA A 177 4.43 -22.28 13.66
N THR A 178 4.69 -22.81 14.88
CA THR A 178 3.70 -22.86 15.96
C THR A 178 3.29 -21.47 16.41
N MET A 179 4.22 -20.52 16.53
CA MET A 179 3.91 -19.14 16.90
C MET A 179 3.05 -18.44 15.84
N VAL A 180 3.32 -18.66 14.54
CA VAL A 180 2.46 -18.14 13.45
C VAL A 180 1.09 -18.85 13.41
N LEU A 181 1.06 -20.16 13.65
CA LEU A 181 -0.16 -20.97 13.66
C LEU A 181 -1.10 -20.56 14.81
N LEU A 182 -0.55 -20.31 16.00
CA LEU A 182 -1.28 -20.10 17.24
C LEU A 182 -1.28 -18.62 17.68
N ASP A 183 -1.07 -17.70 16.75
CA ASP A 183 -1.34 -16.28 16.97
C ASP A 183 -2.80 -15.95 16.63
N ASN A 184 -3.50 -15.35 17.61
CA ASN A 184 -4.92 -15.02 17.50
C ASN A 184 -5.18 -13.90 16.49
N ALA A 185 -4.28 -12.92 16.35
CA ALA A 185 -4.47 -11.82 15.42
C ALA A 185 -4.37 -12.29 13.96
N TYR A 186 -3.35 -13.10 13.64
CA TYR A 186 -3.22 -13.73 12.32
C TYR A 186 -4.39 -14.67 12.01
N LEU A 187 -4.85 -15.44 12.99
CA LEU A 187 -6.02 -16.28 12.79
C LEU A 187 -7.26 -15.44 12.51
N THR A 188 -7.55 -14.40 13.29
CA THR A 188 -8.76 -13.58 13.13
C THR A 188 -8.74 -12.82 11.80
N ILE A 189 -7.65 -12.10 11.47
CA ILE A 189 -7.59 -11.24 10.27
C ILE A 189 -7.64 -12.04 8.96
N SER A 190 -7.16 -13.28 8.96
CA SER A 190 -7.13 -14.09 7.74
C SER A 190 -8.47 -14.74 7.40
N ARG A 191 -9.42 -14.78 8.33
CA ARG A 191 -10.70 -15.50 8.16
C ARG A 191 -11.74 -14.77 7.32
N PHE A 192 -11.57 -13.47 7.11
CA PHE A 192 -12.54 -12.60 6.48
C PHE A 192 -12.08 -12.16 5.09
N ILE A 193 -12.99 -11.58 4.31
CA ILE A 193 -12.67 -11.05 2.97
C ILE A 193 -11.85 -9.76 3.12
N LEU A 194 -10.58 -9.94 3.44
CA LEU A 194 -9.60 -8.89 3.72
C LEU A 194 -8.34 -9.12 2.93
N LEU A 195 -7.77 -8.05 2.40
CA LEU A 195 -6.53 -8.09 1.64
C LEU A 195 -5.27 -8.23 2.52
N ASP A 196 -5.39 -8.09 3.84
CA ASP A 196 -4.29 -8.31 4.79
C ASP A 196 -3.78 -9.74 4.77
N SER A 197 -4.67 -10.73 4.56
CA SER A 197 -4.28 -12.13 4.38
C SER A 197 -3.30 -12.33 3.21
N MET A 198 -3.58 -11.68 2.08
CA MET A 198 -2.78 -11.73 0.86
C MET A 198 -1.47 -10.94 1.04
N LEU A 199 -1.54 -9.75 1.64
CA LEU A 199 -0.36 -8.93 1.97
C LEU A 199 0.62 -9.72 2.83
N LEU A 200 0.13 -10.35 3.90
CA LEU A 200 0.95 -11.14 4.81
C LEU A 200 1.54 -12.36 4.09
N PHE A 201 0.75 -13.08 3.30
CA PHE A 201 1.25 -14.21 2.50
C PHE A 201 2.38 -13.79 1.55
N PHE A 202 2.22 -12.70 0.78
CA PHE A 202 3.26 -12.25 -0.14
C PHE A 202 4.49 -11.69 0.61
N THR A 203 4.31 -11.08 1.78
CA THR A 203 5.43 -10.69 2.66
C THR A 203 6.21 -11.92 3.16
N CYS A 204 5.50 -12.96 3.62
CA CYS A 204 6.09 -14.22 4.08
C CYS A 204 6.85 -14.92 2.96
N THR A 205 6.26 -15.01 1.76
CA THR A 205 6.92 -15.63 0.61
C THR A 205 8.10 -14.82 0.12
N SER A 206 8.10 -13.49 0.26
CA SER A 206 9.25 -12.63 -0.07
C SER A 206 10.44 -12.95 0.83
N LEU A 207 10.24 -13.09 2.15
CA LEU A 207 11.30 -13.53 3.05
C LEU A 207 11.75 -14.96 2.74
N TYR A 208 10.83 -15.88 2.52
CA TYR A 208 11.15 -17.26 2.19
C TYR A 208 12.03 -17.36 0.93
N THR A 209 11.57 -16.78 -0.18
CA THR A 209 12.29 -16.79 -1.46
C THR A 209 13.66 -16.11 -1.36
N LEU A 210 13.76 -14.99 -0.62
CA LEU A 210 15.03 -14.34 -0.30
C LEU A 210 16.00 -15.28 0.44
N THR A 211 15.53 -16.00 1.47
CA THR A 211 16.40 -16.91 2.24
C THR A 211 16.88 -18.11 1.42
N VAL A 212 16.03 -18.64 0.52
CA VAL A 212 16.45 -19.69 -0.42
C VAL A 212 17.46 -19.14 -1.43
N PHE A 213 17.21 -17.95 -1.97
CA PHE A 213 18.11 -17.26 -2.88
C PHE A 213 19.49 -17.01 -2.25
N HIS A 214 19.54 -16.55 -1.00
CA HIS A 214 20.77 -16.38 -0.24
C HIS A 214 21.56 -17.68 -0.06
N ASN A 215 20.85 -18.79 0.18
CA ASN A 215 21.49 -20.11 0.30
C ASN A 215 22.14 -20.59 -0.99
N LEU A 216 21.74 -20.04 -2.15
CA LEU A 216 22.30 -20.33 -3.46
C LEU A 216 23.40 -19.36 -3.89
N ARG A 217 23.84 -18.44 -3.02
CA ARG A 217 24.87 -17.43 -3.35
C ARG A 217 26.19 -18.03 -3.88
N THR A 218 26.56 -19.23 -3.43
CA THR A 218 27.77 -19.95 -3.88
C THR A 218 27.59 -20.67 -5.22
N GLN A 219 26.36 -20.72 -5.75
CA GLN A 219 25.98 -21.37 -7.00
C GLN A 219 25.32 -20.35 -7.95
N ALA A 220 25.89 -19.14 -8.01
CA ALA A 220 25.39 -18.05 -8.83
C ALA A 220 25.24 -18.45 -10.32
N PHE A 221 24.24 -17.88 -10.97
CA PHE A 221 23.90 -18.10 -12.39
C PHE A 221 23.46 -19.51 -12.78
N THR A 222 23.31 -20.44 -11.82
CA THR A 222 22.66 -21.72 -12.08
C THR A 222 21.16 -21.52 -12.37
N PRO A 223 20.48 -22.47 -13.05
CA PRO A 223 19.04 -22.38 -13.28
C PRO A 223 18.25 -22.25 -11.97
N GLN A 224 18.67 -22.98 -10.93
CA GLN A 224 18.05 -22.89 -9.61
C GLN A 224 18.21 -21.49 -9.00
N TRP A 225 19.40 -20.91 -9.09
CA TRP A 225 19.67 -19.56 -8.62
C TRP A 225 18.79 -18.51 -9.33
N TRP A 226 18.65 -18.60 -10.65
CA TRP A 226 17.74 -17.75 -11.43
C TRP A 226 16.28 -17.94 -11.05
N THR A 227 15.83 -19.19 -10.87
CA THR A 227 14.45 -19.48 -10.43
C THR A 227 14.13 -18.77 -9.13
N TRP A 228 14.99 -18.85 -8.11
CA TRP A 228 14.73 -18.21 -6.82
C TRP A 228 14.88 -16.69 -6.87
N LEU A 229 15.76 -16.15 -7.70
CA LEU A 229 15.83 -14.72 -7.98
C LEU A 229 14.50 -14.21 -8.58
N CYS A 230 14.02 -14.87 -9.63
CA CYS A 230 12.77 -14.51 -10.29
C CYS A 230 11.56 -14.70 -9.36
N LEU A 231 11.50 -15.76 -8.56
CA LEU A 231 10.44 -15.96 -7.57
C LEU A 231 10.46 -14.89 -6.47
N THR A 232 11.64 -14.43 -6.06
CA THR A 232 11.77 -13.29 -5.14
C THR A 232 11.18 -12.03 -5.78
N GLY A 233 11.55 -11.74 -7.02
CA GLY A 233 10.96 -10.66 -7.82
C GLY A 233 9.43 -10.76 -7.96
N THR A 234 8.93 -11.96 -8.25
CA THR A 234 7.49 -12.20 -8.40
C THR A 234 6.75 -11.93 -7.11
N SER A 235 7.24 -12.45 -5.98
CA SER A 235 6.64 -12.21 -4.67
C SER A 235 6.65 -10.72 -4.29
N LEU A 236 7.75 -10.01 -4.58
CA LEU A 236 7.87 -8.55 -4.37
C LEU A 236 6.90 -7.74 -5.25
N GLY A 237 6.71 -8.15 -6.51
CA GLY A 237 5.69 -7.56 -7.38
C GLY A 237 4.29 -7.76 -6.82
N CYS A 238 3.96 -8.99 -6.39
CA CYS A 238 2.66 -9.30 -5.83
C CYS A 238 2.38 -8.55 -4.52
N VAL A 239 3.33 -8.48 -3.58
CA VAL A 239 3.12 -7.77 -2.31
C VAL A 239 2.89 -6.27 -2.55
N LEU A 240 3.66 -5.66 -3.45
CA LEU A 240 3.52 -4.26 -3.84
C LEU A 240 2.17 -3.98 -4.50
N SER A 241 1.70 -4.90 -5.34
CA SER A 241 0.40 -4.80 -6.00
C SER A 241 -0.81 -5.08 -5.10
N VAL A 242 -0.62 -5.55 -3.86
CA VAL A 242 -1.70 -5.71 -2.88
C VAL A 242 -1.87 -4.45 -2.01
N LYS A 243 -0.79 -3.97 -1.37
CA LYS A 243 -0.74 -2.71 -0.61
C LYS A 243 0.65 -2.08 -0.77
N TRP A 244 0.74 -0.75 -0.75
CA TRP A 244 2.03 -0.03 -0.77
C TRP A 244 2.90 -0.26 0.46
N VAL A 245 2.36 -0.78 1.57
CA VAL A 245 3.17 -1.29 2.69
C VAL A 245 4.13 -2.40 2.22
N GLY A 246 3.83 -3.08 1.10
CA GLY A 246 4.74 -4.00 0.43
C GLY A 246 6.07 -3.38 -0.05
N LEU A 247 6.15 -2.04 -0.19
CA LEU A 247 7.42 -1.35 -0.43
C LEU A 247 8.46 -1.61 0.67
N PHE A 248 8.01 -1.91 1.89
CA PHE A 248 8.92 -2.25 2.99
C PHE A 248 9.58 -3.61 2.78
N ALA A 249 8.90 -4.58 2.17
CA ALA A 249 9.51 -5.84 1.74
C ALA A 249 10.54 -5.62 0.63
N VAL A 250 10.24 -4.71 -0.31
CA VAL A 250 11.20 -4.28 -1.34
C VAL A 250 12.42 -3.62 -0.70
N ALA A 251 12.24 -2.79 0.34
CA ALA A 251 13.35 -2.16 1.05
C ALA A 251 14.27 -3.19 1.74
N VAL A 252 13.70 -4.22 2.39
CA VAL A 252 14.48 -5.30 3.01
C VAL A 252 15.33 -6.04 1.97
N VAL A 253 14.72 -6.47 0.86
CA VAL A 253 15.44 -7.16 -0.22
C VAL A 253 16.44 -6.23 -0.90
N GLY A 254 16.10 -4.94 -1.04
CA GLY A 254 16.96 -3.91 -1.61
C GLY A 254 18.23 -3.69 -0.79
N VAL A 255 18.09 -3.51 0.54
CA VAL A 255 19.25 -3.37 1.44
C VAL A 255 20.11 -4.63 1.43
N TYR A 256 19.50 -5.82 1.48
CA TYR A 256 20.23 -7.08 1.31
C TYR A 256 21.02 -7.12 -0.01
N THR A 257 20.38 -6.71 -1.10
CA THR A 257 20.99 -6.72 -2.44
C THR A 257 22.16 -5.74 -2.55
N ILE A 258 22.00 -4.53 -1.99
CA ILE A 258 23.06 -3.53 -1.94
C ILE A 258 24.25 -4.08 -1.16
N GLU A 259 24.01 -4.73 -0.03
CA GLU A 259 25.06 -5.36 0.76
C GLU A 259 25.75 -6.53 0.02
N ASP A 260 24.98 -7.41 -0.64
CA ASP A 260 25.53 -8.52 -1.44
C ASP A 260 26.46 -7.98 -2.54
N LEU A 261 26.02 -6.95 -3.28
CA LEU A 261 26.80 -6.29 -4.31
C LEU A 261 28.01 -5.53 -3.75
N TRP A 262 27.91 -4.98 -2.54
CA TRP A 262 29.02 -4.33 -1.84
C TRP A 262 30.09 -5.35 -1.44
N ASN A 263 29.68 -6.50 -0.88
CA ASN A 263 30.60 -7.57 -0.51
C ASN A 263 31.29 -8.16 -1.75
N MET A 264 30.56 -8.34 -2.86
CA MET A 264 31.14 -8.76 -4.14
C MET A 264 32.12 -7.74 -4.73
N TRP A 265 31.88 -6.44 -4.52
CA TRP A 265 32.83 -5.40 -4.92
C TRP A 265 34.14 -5.48 -4.12
N GLY A 266 34.06 -5.87 -2.84
CA GLY A 266 35.23 -6.12 -1.99
C GLY A 266 36.02 -7.39 -2.33
N ASP A 267 35.46 -8.30 -3.13
CA ASP A 267 36.15 -9.52 -3.56
C ASP A 267 37.11 -9.23 -4.73
N LEU A 268 38.39 -9.05 -4.38
CA LEU A 268 39.46 -8.76 -5.33
C LEU A 268 39.71 -9.91 -6.34
N GLN A 269 39.21 -11.12 -6.08
CA GLN A 269 39.34 -12.26 -6.99
C GLN A 269 38.20 -12.31 -8.02
N MET A 270 37.14 -11.52 -7.86
CA MET A 270 35.98 -11.56 -8.75
C MET A 270 36.26 -10.88 -10.10
N PRO A 271 36.06 -11.56 -11.24
CA PRO A 271 36.16 -10.91 -12.55
C PRO A 271 35.10 -9.80 -12.71
N LYS A 272 35.51 -8.63 -13.21
CA LYS A 272 34.61 -7.49 -13.48
C LYS A 272 33.38 -7.86 -14.32
N LYS A 273 33.55 -8.77 -15.27
CA LYS A 273 32.44 -9.29 -16.10
C LYS A 273 31.42 -10.02 -15.23
N THR A 274 31.85 -10.90 -14.34
CA THR A 274 30.95 -11.63 -13.41
C THR A 274 30.21 -10.66 -12.50
N TYR A 275 30.91 -9.65 -11.98
CA TYR A 275 30.28 -8.59 -11.18
C TYR A 275 29.19 -7.83 -11.95
N LEU A 276 29.43 -7.47 -13.21
CA LEU A 276 28.41 -6.85 -14.07
C LEU A 276 27.21 -7.77 -14.31
N HIS A 277 27.41 -9.08 -14.48
CA HIS A 277 26.31 -10.04 -14.59
C HIS A 277 25.49 -10.12 -13.29
N HIS A 278 26.13 -9.98 -12.13
CA HIS A 278 25.40 -9.84 -10.87
C HIS A 278 24.51 -8.59 -10.91
N TRP A 279 25.01 -7.41 -11.24
CA TRP A 279 24.17 -6.21 -11.39
C TRP A 279 22.98 -6.42 -12.34
N ILE A 280 23.23 -6.87 -13.56
CA ILE A 280 22.18 -7.09 -14.58
C ILE A 280 21.13 -8.09 -14.06
N SER A 281 21.56 -9.20 -13.47
CA SER A 281 20.64 -10.21 -12.94
C SER A 281 19.73 -9.67 -11.82
N ARG A 282 20.25 -8.84 -10.91
CA ARG A 282 19.43 -8.23 -9.85
C ARG A 282 18.49 -7.16 -10.39
N VAL A 283 18.92 -6.36 -11.37
CA VAL A 283 18.03 -5.38 -12.01
C VAL A 283 16.87 -6.09 -12.71
N LEU A 284 17.16 -7.15 -13.48
CA LEU A 284 16.12 -7.94 -14.14
C LEU A 284 15.20 -8.63 -13.12
N GLY A 285 15.78 -9.32 -12.14
CA GLY A 285 15.04 -10.14 -11.19
C GLY A 285 14.29 -9.35 -10.12
N LEU A 286 14.87 -8.28 -9.59
CA LEU A 286 14.38 -7.58 -8.40
C LEU A 286 13.86 -6.16 -8.68
N ILE A 287 13.93 -5.68 -9.92
CA ILE A 287 13.34 -4.39 -10.32
C ILE A 287 12.36 -4.60 -11.48
N MET A 288 12.82 -5.15 -12.60
CA MET A 288 11.97 -5.31 -13.80
C MET A 288 10.82 -6.27 -13.58
N ILE A 289 11.05 -7.46 -12.99
CA ILE A 289 9.96 -8.41 -12.70
C ILE A 289 8.89 -7.81 -11.76
N PRO A 290 9.23 -7.25 -10.58
CA PRO A 290 8.25 -6.58 -9.73
C PRO A 290 7.50 -5.46 -10.44
N ALA A 291 8.20 -4.60 -11.20
CA ALA A 291 7.59 -3.50 -11.93
C ALA A 291 6.61 -4.00 -13.01
N CYS A 292 6.95 -5.06 -13.74
CA CYS A 292 6.08 -5.68 -14.73
C CYS A 292 4.80 -6.24 -14.08
N ILE A 293 4.90 -6.90 -12.92
CA ILE A 293 3.72 -7.40 -12.20
C ILE A 293 2.85 -6.26 -11.69
N TYR A 294 3.48 -5.19 -11.18
CA TYR A 294 2.78 -3.99 -10.77
C TYR A 294 1.99 -3.38 -11.92
N ILE A 295 2.65 -3.08 -13.04
CA ILE A 295 2.01 -2.53 -14.24
C ILE A 295 0.92 -3.48 -14.75
N PHE A 296 1.19 -4.78 -14.82
CA PHE A 296 0.22 -5.80 -15.27
C PHE A 296 -1.04 -5.82 -14.39
N SER A 297 -0.92 -5.63 -13.08
CA SER A 297 -2.08 -5.55 -12.20
C SER A 297 -2.99 -4.36 -12.53
N PHE A 298 -2.43 -3.23 -12.98
CA PHE A 298 -3.19 -2.08 -13.46
C PHE A 298 -3.73 -2.27 -14.88
N VAL A 299 -3.02 -2.99 -15.75
CA VAL A 299 -3.55 -3.41 -17.06
C VAL A 299 -4.81 -4.25 -16.86
N LEU A 300 -4.78 -5.21 -15.94
CA LEU A 300 -5.97 -5.99 -15.57
C LEU A 300 -7.06 -5.11 -14.95
N HIS A 301 -6.70 -4.18 -14.07
CA HIS A 301 -7.65 -3.30 -13.42
C HIS A 301 -8.45 -2.45 -14.42
N PHE A 302 -7.77 -1.77 -15.35
CA PHE A 302 -8.44 -0.98 -16.39
C PHE A 302 -9.14 -1.85 -17.44
N GLY A 303 -8.59 -3.03 -17.75
CA GLY A 303 -9.22 -3.96 -18.69
C GLY A 303 -10.51 -4.59 -18.17
N LEU A 304 -10.62 -4.80 -16.84
CA LEU A 304 -11.80 -5.38 -16.21
C LEU A 304 -12.87 -4.34 -15.87
N LEU A 305 -12.50 -3.09 -15.60
CA LEU A 305 -13.43 -2.03 -15.19
C LEU A 305 -13.69 -1.04 -16.33
N TYR A 306 -14.53 -1.43 -17.28
CA TYR A 306 -14.82 -0.66 -18.49
C TYR A 306 -16.12 0.15 -18.43
N LYS A 307 -16.92 0.03 -17.36
CA LYS A 307 -18.15 0.81 -17.15
C LYS A 307 -17.91 1.95 -16.16
N SER A 308 -18.70 3.02 -16.29
CA SER A 308 -18.75 4.10 -15.31
C SER A 308 -19.24 3.58 -13.95
N GLY A 309 -18.74 4.15 -12.88
CA GLY A 309 -19.06 3.76 -11.51
C GLY A 309 -18.65 4.85 -10.51
N PRO A 310 -18.88 4.65 -9.20
CA PRO A 310 -18.87 5.72 -8.20
C PRO A 310 -17.52 6.42 -7.99
N GLY A 311 -16.41 5.87 -8.52
CA GLY A 311 -15.07 6.43 -8.35
C GLY A 311 -14.48 7.08 -9.60
N ASP A 312 -15.21 7.14 -10.71
CA ASP A 312 -14.70 7.68 -11.97
C ASP A 312 -14.42 9.19 -11.93
N ALA A 313 -15.13 9.94 -11.08
CA ALA A 313 -14.92 11.37 -10.82
C ALA A 313 -13.47 11.74 -10.43
N GLN A 314 -12.76 10.82 -9.77
CA GLN A 314 -11.35 10.99 -9.36
C GLN A 314 -10.36 10.87 -10.51
N MET A 315 -10.79 10.38 -11.67
CA MET A 315 -9.98 10.27 -12.88
C MET A 315 -10.16 11.51 -13.78
N SER A 316 -9.25 11.65 -14.75
CA SER A 316 -9.38 12.69 -15.77
C SER A 316 -10.65 12.51 -16.60
N SER A 317 -11.28 13.59 -17.03
CA SER A 317 -12.51 13.53 -17.85
C SER A 317 -12.29 12.73 -19.14
N LEU A 318 -11.08 12.80 -19.73
CA LEU A 318 -10.71 12.02 -20.90
C LEU A 318 -10.75 10.50 -20.63
N PHE A 319 -10.34 10.05 -19.45
CA PHE A 319 -10.48 8.65 -19.03
C PHE A 319 -11.95 8.27 -18.86
N GLN A 320 -12.74 9.12 -18.19
CA GLN A 320 -14.17 8.88 -17.97
C GLN A 320 -14.95 8.73 -19.28
N ALA A 321 -14.59 9.49 -20.32
CA ALA A 321 -15.19 9.41 -21.64
C ALA A 321 -14.94 8.07 -22.37
N ASN A 322 -13.94 7.28 -21.95
CA ASN A 322 -13.71 5.94 -22.49
C ASN A 322 -14.48 4.84 -21.74
N LEU A 323 -15.16 5.17 -20.63
CA LEU A 323 -15.99 4.23 -19.88
C LEU A 323 -17.41 4.17 -20.47
N GLN A 324 -18.00 2.97 -20.51
CA GLN A 324 -19.38 2.77 -20.91
C GLN A 324 -20.35 3.33 -19.86
N GLY A 325 -21.39 4.04 -20.30
CA GLY A 325 -22.42 4.61 -19.43
C GLY A 325 -22.26 6.11 -19.15
N ASN A 326 -21.22 6.76 -19.69
CA ASN A 326 -21.05 8.21 -19.63
C ASN A 326 -21.62 8.90 -20.87
N SER A 327 -22.24 10.08 -20.67
CA SER A 327 -22.79 10.95 -21.73
C SER A 327 -21.73 11.78 -22.44
N MET A 328 -20.47 11.77 -21.98
CA MET A 328 -19.40 12.62 -22.50
C MET A 328 -19.03 12.35 -23.96
N THR A 329 -19.40 11.20 -24.51
CA THR A 329 -19.24 10.91 -25.95
C THR A 329 -20.17 11.72 -26.83
N GLU A 330 -21.26 12.27 -26.27
CA GLU A 330 -22.22 13.13 -26.97
C GLU A 330 -21.75 14.58 -27.07
N ASN A 331 -20.70 14.96 -26.34
CA ASN A 331 -20.15 16.31 -26.35
C ASN A 331 -19.73 16.72 -27.77
N PRO A 332 -20.10 17.93 -28.23
CA PRO A 332 -19.47 18.51 -29.41
C PRO A 332 -17.98 18.74 -29.12
N LEU A 333 -17.15 18.55 -30.14
CA LEU A 333 -15.69 18.57 -29.99
C LEU A 333 -15.16 19.98 -29.74
N GLU A 334 -15.56 20.95 -30.56
CA GLU A 334 -15.02 22.31 -30.54
C GLU A 334 -15.95 23.25 -29.78
N ILE A 335 -15.40 24.18 -29.00
CA ILE A 335 -16.19 25.09 -28.17
C ILE A 335 -16.37 26.43 -28.88
N ALA A 336 -17.59 26.99 -28.81
CA ALA A 336 -17.94 28.26 -29.42
C ALA A 336 -18.56 29.22 -28.39
N TYR A 337 -18.64 30.51 -28.73
CA TYR A 337 -19.47 31.44 -27.96
C TYR A 337 -20.94 30.98 -27.95
N GLY A 338 -21.62 31.14 -26.81
CA GLY A 338 -22.97 30.60 -26.60
C GLY A 338 -23.01 29.12 -26.19
N SER A 339 -21.89 28.41 -26.18
CA SER A 339 -21.82 27.06 -25.64
C SER A 339 -22.01 27.03 -24.13
N ARG A 340 -22.83 26.08 -23.66
CA ARG A 340 -22.93 25.72 -22.25
C ARG A 340 -21.97 24.59 -21.94
N LEU A 341 -21.29 24.66 -20.80
CA LEU A 341 -20.22 23.73 -20.46
C LEU A 341 -20.04 23.55 -18.96
N THR A 342 -19.36 22.47 -18.60
CA THR A 342 -18.77 22.29 -17.27
C THR A 342 -17.25 22.38 -17.38
N ILE A 343 -16.61 23.04 -16.43
CA ILE A 343 -15.15 23.23 -16.41
C ILE A 343 -14.57 22.43 -15.25
N LYS A 344 -13.63 21.53 -15.51
CA LYS A 344 -12.94 20.75 -14.49
C LYS A 344 -11.52 21.27 -14.30
N ASN A 345 -11.06 21.30 -13.06
CA ASN A 345 -9.66 21.57 -12.75
C ASN A 345 -8.80 20.37 -13.15
N ALA A 346 -7.74 20.60 -13.92
CA ALA A 346 -6.85 19.55 -14.44
C ALA A 346 -5.77 19.12 -13.43
N GLY A 347 -5.68 19.79 -12.28
CA GLY A 347 -4.85 19.38 -11.15
C GLY A 347 -5.30 18.04 -10.55
N TYR A 348 -4.39 17.37 -9.86
CA TYR A 348 -4.72 16.11 -9.18
C TYR A 348 -5.77 16.35 -8.09
N GLY A 349 -6.86 15.57 -8.10
CA GLY A 349 -7.99 15.78 -7.19
C GLY A 349 -8.87 17.00 -7.54
N GLY A 350 -8.70 17.59 -8.72
CA GLY A 350 -9.48 18.74 -9.19
C GLY A 350 -10.97 18.45 -9.33
N GLY A 351 -11.80 19.36 -8.81
CA GLY A 351 -13.26 19.32 -8.96
C GLY A 351 -13.78 20.14 -10.15
N LEU A 352 -15.09 20.13 -10.32
CA LEU A 352 -15.83 20.96 -11.28
C LEU A 352 -16.03 22.37 -10.71
N LEU A 353 -15.81 23.39 -11.54
CA LEU A 353 -16.10 24.77 -11.18
C LEU A 353 -17.60 24.91 -10.86
N HIS A 354 -17.90 25.36 -9.65
CA HIS A 354 -19.21 25.32 -9.05
C HIS A 354 -19.58 26.68 -8.46
N SER A 355 -20.88 27.01 -8.46
CA SER A 355 -21.38 28.17 -7.74
C SER A 355 -22.81 27.96 -7.26
N HIS A 356 -23.11 28.39 -6.05
CA HIS A 356 -24.44 28.26 -5.45
C HIS A 356 -24.87 29.58 -4.83
N VAL A 357 -26.15 29.73 -4.49
CA VAL A 357 -26.77 31.01 -4.09
C VAL A 357 -26.18 31.64 -2.82
N GLN A 358 -25.51 30.87 -1.96
CA GLN A 358 -24.90 31.36 -0.73
C GLN A 358 -23.71 32.30 -1.01
N THR A 359 -23.54 33.29 -0.13
CA THR A 359 -22.51 34.33 -0.26
C THR A 359 -21.37 34.12 0.74
N TYR A 360 -20.20 34.70 0.47
CA TYR A 360 -19.08 34.64 1.42
C TYR A 360 -19.47 35.32 2.74
N PRO A 361 -19.14 34.73 3.91
CA PRO A 361 -19.43 35.35 5.20
C PRO A 361 -18.58 36.61 5.45
N GLU A 362 -17.39 36.63 4.87
CA GLU A 362 -16.41 37.73 4.92
C GLU A 362 -16.02 38.14 3.48
N GLY A 363 -14.99 38.96 3.32
CA GLY A 363 -14.55 39.41 2.00
C GLY A 363 -15.58 40.30 1.32
N SER A 364 -15.85 40.05 0.03
CA SER A 364 -16.79 40.88 -0.76
C SER A 364 -18.26 40.63 -0.42
N LYS A 365 -18.56 39.53 0.29
CA LYS A 365 -19.93 39.03 0.53
C LYS A 365 -20.73 38.76 -0.75
N GLN A 366 -20.04 38.56 -1.87
CA GLN A 366 -20.65 38.14 -3.13
C GLN A 366 -20.90 36.62 -3.14
N GLN A 367 -21.51 36.13 -4.21
CA GLN A 367 -21.86 34.71 -4.37
C GLN A 367 -20.58 33.86 -4.43
N GLN A 368 -20.59 32.72 -3.72
CA GLN A 368 -19.41 31.85 -3.61
C GLN A 368 -19.11 31.13 -4.92
N VAL A 369 -17.82 30.95 -5.22
CA VAL A 369 -17.32 30.08 -6.28
C VAL A 369 -16.38 29.05 -5.65
N THR A 370 -16.57 27.78 -5.99
CA THR A 370 -15.87 26.64 -5.40
C THR A 370 -15.55 25.60 -6.47
N CYS A 371 -14.82 24.54 -6.10
CA CYS A 371 -14.86 23.29 -6.87
C CYS A 371 -15.62 22.19 -6.14
N TYR A 372 -16.51 21.53 -6.86
CA TYR A 372 -17.35 20.44 -6.40
C TYR A 372 -17.08 19.15 -7.17
N HIS A 373 -17.03 18.01 -6.49
CA HIS A 373 -16.59 16.73 -7.11
C HIS A 373 -17.72 15.90 -7.71
N HIS A 374 -18.97 16.36 -7.61
CA HIS A 374 -20.14 15.65 -8.14
C HIS A 374 -20.81 16.43 -9.26
N LYS A 375 -21.50 15.71 -10.15
CA LYS A 375 -22.33 16.30 -11.19
C LYS A 375 -23.53 17.00 -10.56
N ASP A 376 -23.75 18.26 -10.95
CA ASP A 376 -24.80 19.14 -10.42
C ASP A 376 -25.11 20.20 -11.48
N ASP A 377 -26.37 20.64 -11.57
CA ASP A 377 -26.78 21.69 -12.51
C ASP A 377 -26.08 23.04 -12.22
N ASN A 378 -25.62 23.24 -11.00
CA ASN A 378 -24.82 24.40 -10.57
C ASN A 378 -23.35 24.33 -11.03
N ASN A 379 -22.97 23.31 -11.80
CA ASN A 379 -21.67 23.26 -12.47
C ASN A 379 -21.73 23.86 -13.89
N HIS A 380 -22.92 24.29 -14.36
CA HIS A 380 -23.12 24.75 -15.72
C HIS A 380 -22.74 26.23 -15.92
N TRP A 381 -21.77 26.47 -16.80
CA TRP A 381 -21.31 27.79 -17.21
C TRP A 381 -21.62 28.03 -18.68
N LEU A 382 -22.04 29.25 -19.01
CA LEU A 382 -22.30 29.72 -20.37
C LEU A 382 -21.17 30.65 -20.80
N ILE A 383 -20.56 30.37 -21.96
CA ILE A 383 -19.56 31.28 -22.52
C ILE A 383 -20.26 32.47 -23.18
N ARG A 384 -19.93 33.66 -22.68
CA ARG A 384 -20.41 34.93 -23.22
C ARG A 384 -19.24 35.75 -23.81
N PRO A 385 -19.52 36.62 -24.80
CA PRO A 385 -18.56 37.61 -25.29
C PRO A 385 -18.10 38.58 -24.17
N PRO A 386 -16.94 39.23 -24.32
CA PRO A 386 -16.41 40.19 -23.35
C PRO A 386 -17.32 41.41 -23.15
N ARG A 387 -17.21 42.08 -22.00
CA ARG A 387 -18.12 43.16 -21.56
C ARG A 387 -18.24 44.34 -22.54
N GLU A 388 -17.13 44.72 -23.18
CA GLU A 388 -17.01 45.92 -24.02
C GLU A 388 -17.53 45.73 -25.45
N TYR A 389 -18.02 44.53 -25.79
CA TYR A 389 -18.42 44.18 -27.15
C TYR A 389 -19.92 43.97 -27.27
N ASP A 390 -20.47 44.44 -28.38
CA ASP A 390 -21.88 44.27 -28.73
C ASP A 390 -22.18 42.78 -29.00
N VAL A 391 -23.23 42.24 -28.37
CA VAL A 391 -23.61 40.83 -28.47
C VAL A 391 -23.97 40.50 -29.93
N ASP A 392 -24.53 41.48 -30.64
CA ASP A 392 -24.94 41.42 -32.05
C ASP A 392 -23.77 41.25 -33.03
N ALA A 393 -22.53 41.53 -32.61
CA ALA A 393 -21.33 41.28 -33.42
C ALA A 393 -20.85 39.82 -33.36
N TYR A 394 -21.30 39.07 -32.35
CA TYR A 394 -20.96 37.66 -32.13
C TYR A 394 -22.11 36.70 -32.47
N GLU A 395 -23.34 37.21 -32.51
CA GLU A 395 -24.53 36.55 -33.03
C GLU A 395 -24.95 37.30 -34.30
N ASN A 396 -24.57 36.81 -35.48
CA ASN A 396 -24.98 37.43 -36.72
C ASN A 396 -26.49 37.18 -36.92
N GLU A 397 -27.34 38.18 -36.65
CA GLU A 397 -28.81 38.05 -36.79
C GLU A 397 -29.26 37.60 -38.19
N GLN A 398 -28.40 37.75 -39.20
CA GLN A 398 -28.67 37.36 -40.59
C GLN A 398 -28.28 35.92 -40.94
N ASP A 399 -27.49 35.24 -40.08
CA ASP A 399 -27.04 33.87 -40.29
C ASP A 399 -27.08 33.08 -38.97
N GLU A 400 -28.19 32.40 -38.72
CA GLU A 400 -28.38 31.53 -37.55
C GLU A 400 -27.30 30.44 -37.43
N SER A 401 -26.57 30.12 -38.52
CA SER A 401 -25.50 29.13 -38.57
C SER A 401 -24.11 29.67 -38.21
N PHE A 402 -23.94 30.98 -38.05
CA PHE A 402 -22.65 31.58 -37.70
C PHE A 402 -22.21 31.14 -36.29
N LEU A 403 -21.02 30.53 -36.22
CA LEU A 403 -20.40 30.04 -35.00
C LEU A 403 -18.97 30.55 -34.91
N ARG A 404 -18.66 31.29 -33.84
CA ARG A 404 -17.29 31.69 -33.51
C ARG A 404 -16.71 30.75 -32.46
N PHE A 405 -15.74 29.95 -32.89
CA PHE A 405 -14.97 29.06 -32.00
C PHE A 405 -14.02 29.83 -31.10
N ILE A 406 -13.77 29.31 -29.90
CA ILE A 406 -12.83 29.87 -28.93
C ILE A 406 -11.40 29.45 -29.31
N GLN A 407 -10.52 30.45 -29.43
CA GLN A 407 -9.12 30.28 -29.80
C GLN A 407 -8.19 30.72 -28.66
N ASP A 408 -6.90 30.41 -28.80
CA ASP A 408 -5.88 30.89 -27.86
C ASP A 408 -5.83 32.43 -27.85
N GLY A 409 -5.91 33.01 -26.66
CA GLY A 409 -5.89 34.45 -26.45
C GLY A 409 -7.24 35.15 -26.56
N ASP A 410 -8.33 34.45 -26.90
CA ASP A 410 -9.68 35.01 -26.86
C ASP A 410 -10.07 35.38 -25.41
N ILE A 411 -10.88 36.44 -25.29
CA ILE A 411 -11.40 36.94 -24.01
C ILE A 411 -12.85 36.52 -23.89
N VAL A 412 -13.20 35.88 -22.78
CA VAL A 412 -14.54 35.35 -22.51
C VAL A 412 -15.07 35.85 -21.17
N ARG A 413 -16.39 35.86 -21.03
CA ARG A 413 -17.06 35.88 -19.74
C ARG A 413 -17.70 34.53 -19.47
N LEU A 414 -17.58 34.04 -18.25
CA LEU A 414 -18.22 32.80 -17.81
C LEU A 414 -19.43 33.16 -16.94
N GLN A 415 -20.62 32.89 -17.46
CA GLN A 415 -21.86 33.14 -16.74
C GLN A 415 -22.38 31.85 -16.12
N HIS A 416 -22.64 31.84 -14.82
CA HIS A 416 -23.24 30.72 -14.13
C HIS A 416 -24.71 30.59 -14.55
N THR A 417 -25.09 29.43 -15.10
CA THR A 417 -26.40 29.26 -15.77
C THR A 417 -27.56 29.37 -14.78
N SER A 418 -27.44 28.76 -13.60
CA SER A 418 -28.53 28.70 -12.63
C SER A 418 -28.80 30.02 -11.91
N THR A 419 -27.78 30.86 -11.71
CA THR A 419 -27.93 32.15 -11.01
C THR A 419 -27.80 33.38 -11.90
N GLY A 420 -27.36 33.21 -13.15
CA GLY A 420 -27.14 34.29 -14.12
C GLY A 420 -25.98 35.24 -13.78
N ARG A 421 -25.18 34.93 -12.74
CA ARG A 421 -24.04 35.75 -12.30
C ARG A 421 -22.80 35.44 -13.13
N ASN A 422 -21.91 36.43 -13.29
CA ASN A 422 -20.64 36.26 -13.99
C ASN A 422 -19.53 35.86 -13.01
N LEU A 423 -18.61 35.01 -13.46
CA LEU A 423 -17.35 34.74 -12.78
C LEU A 423 -16.53 36.02 -12.71
N HIS A 424 -16.15 36.41 -11.51
CA HIS A 424 -15.57 37.70 -11.19
C HIS A 424 -14.38 37.54 -10.24
N SER A 425 -13.41 38.45 -10.32
CA SER A 425 -12.40 38.61 -9.27
C SER A 425 -12.14 40.09 -9.03
N HIS A 426 -11.68 40.41 -7.83
CA HIS A 426 -11.50 41.78 -7.35
C HIS A 426 -10.31 41.86 -6.38
N PRO A 427 -9.81 43.06 -6.05
CA PRO A 427 -8.72 43.24 -5.10
C PRO A 427 -9.15 43.05 -3.62
N VAL A 428 -9.90 41.97 -3.34
CA VAL A 428 -10.25 41.47 -2.00
C VAL A 428 -9.54 40.13 -1.80
N ASN A 429 -8.95 39.92 -0.62
CA ASN A 429 -8.21 38.69 -0.37
C ASN A 429 -9.13 37.47 -0.28
N ALA A 430 -8.65 36.32 -0.77
CA ALA A 430 -9.37 35.06 -0.66
C ALA A 430 -9.56 34.63 0.82
N PRO A 431 -10.66 33.92 1.15
CA PRO A 431 -11.07 33.68 2.54
C PRO A 431 -10.11 32.78 3.33
N LEU A 432 -9.51 31.75 2.73
CA LEU A 432 -8.48 30.95 3.37
C LEU A 432 -7.08 31.31 2.85
N THR A 433 -6.91 31.32 1.54
CA THR A 433 -5.62 31.64 0.90
C THR A 433 -5.42 33.16 0.82
N THR A 434 -5.35 33.82 1.97
CA THR A 434 -5.36 35.29 2.13
C THR A 434 -4.28 36.07 1.37
N SER A 435 -3.23 35.40 0.88
CA SER A 435 -2.22 36.00 0.01
C SER A 435 -2.73 36.25 -1.42
N GLN A 436 -3.78 35.57 -1.84
CA GLN A 436 -4.36 35.56 -3.20
C GLN A 436 -5.65 36.38 -3.29
N TRP A 437 -6.15 36.63 -4.50
CA TRP A 437 -7.42 37.34 -4.70
C TRP A 437 -8.63 36.40 -4.64
N GLU A 438 -9.71 36.87 -4.03
CA GLU A 438 -11.01 36.20 -3.98
C GLU A 438 -11.61 36.09 -5.39
N VAL A 439 -12.18 34.94 -5.70
CA VAL A 439 -12.99 34.71 -6.89
C VAL A 439 -14.44 34.52 -6.45
N SER A 440 -15.35 35.20 -7.12
CA SER A 440 -16.77 35.26 -6.75
C SER A 440 -17.65 35.25 -8.00
N CYS A 441 -18.97 35.19 -7.77
CA CYS A 441 -19.98 35.40 -8.80
C CYS A 441 -20.68 36.76 -8.56
N TYR A 442 -20.66 37.66 -9.54
CA TYR A 442 -21.25 39.00 -9.45
C TYR A 442 -21.99 39.42 -10.73
N GLY A 443 -22.84 40.45 -10.61
CA GLY A 443 -23.49 41.06 -11.77
C GLY A 443 -24.51 40.16 -12.47
N ASN A 444 -24.74 40.38 -13.75
CA ASN A 444 -25.49 39.56 -14.71
C ASN A 444 -25.11 40.03 -16.13
N ASP A 445 -25.93 39.74 -17.14
CA ASP A 445 -25.68 40.20 -18.52
C ASP A 445 -25.55 41.73 -18.65
N THR A 446 -26.36 42.49 -17.90
CA THR A 446 -26.45 43.96 -18.01
C THR A 446 -25.67 44.70 -16.91
N VAL A 447 -25.52 44.10 -15.73
CA VAL A 447 -24.83 44.65 -14.56
C VAL A 447 -23.49 43.95 -14.35
N GLY A 448 -22.40 44.69 -14.18
CA GLY A 448 -21.04 44.16 -14.00
C GLY A 448 -20.00 45.08 -14.63
N ASP A 449 -18.74 44.67 -14.63
CA ASP A 449 -17.62 45.50 -15.06
C ASP A 449 -16.61 44.70 -15.90
N ASN A 450 -15.47 45.33 -16.24
CA ASN A 450 -14.42 44.71 -17.02
C ASN A 450 -13.61 43.64 -16.25
N GLN A 451 -13.86 43.47 -14.95
CA GLN A 451 -13.28 42.41 -14.12
C GLN A 451 -14.05 41.09 -14.25
N ASP A 452 -15.10 41.05 -15.07
CA ASP A 452 -15.76 39.79 -15.48
C ASP A 452 -15.00 39.08 -16.63
N ASN A 453 -14.01 39.75 -17.25
CA ASN A 453 -13.32 39.27 -18.45
C ASN A 453 -12.14 38.35 -18.11
N TRP A 454 -12.13 37.17 -18.73
CA TRP A 454 -11.09 36.15 -18.58
C TRP A 454 -10.50 35.79 -19.95
N LYS A 455 -9.18 35.92 -20.08
CA LYS A 455 -8.43 35.50 -21.25
C LYS A 455 -8.14 34.01 -21.20
N VAL A 456 -8.46 33.31 -22.28
CA VAL A 456 -8.18 31.87 -22.46
C VAL A 456 -6.74 31.69 -22.95
N GLU A 457 -5.94 30.89 -22.25
CA GLU A 457 -4.56 30.56 -22.63
C GLU A 457 -4.39 29.04 -22.79
N ILE A 458 -4.26 28.54 -24.03
CA ILE A 458 -4.13 27.11 -24.33
C ILE A 458 -2.73 26.60 -23.94
N VAL A 459 -2.72 25.62 -23.03
CA VAL A 459 -1.51 24.96 -22.54
C VAL A 459 -1.07 23.88 -23.53
N ASP A 460 -1.93 22.89 -23.75
CA ASP A 460 -1.70 21.79 -24.67
C ASP A 460 -3.03 21.09 -25.05
N ASP A 461 -2.94 20.27 -26.11
CA ASP A 461 -4.00 19.34 -26.48
C ASP A 461 -3.41 17.93 -26.54
N PHE A 462 -4.07 17.00 -25.84
CA PHE A 462 -3.57 15.66 -25.63
C PHE A 462 -3.71 14.71 -26.82
N VAL A 463 -4.58 15.02 -27.77
CA VAL A 463 -4.93 14.12 -28.89
C VAL A 463 -4.54 14.75 -30.22
N HIS A 464 -4.91 16.00 -30.44
CA HIS A 464 -4.72 16.72 -31.70
C HIS A 464 -3.39 17.49 -31.74
N HIS A 465 -2.78 17.74 -30.58
CA HIS A 465 -1.51 18.48 -30.45
C HIS A 465 -1.49 19.87 -31.12
N SER A 466 -2.67 20.47 -31.36
CA SER A 466 -2.82 21.80 -31.93
C SER A 466 -3.40 22.78 -30.90
N LYS A 467 -2.92 24.03 -30.95
CA LYS A 467 -3.36 25.14 -30.08
C LYS A 467 -4.30 26.13 -30.78
N ASP A 468 -4.97 25.67 -31.82
CA ASP A 468 -5.82 26.50 -32.68
C ASP A 468 -7.18 26.78 -32.04
N ARG A 469 -7.75 25.79 -31.35
CA ARG A 469 -9.10 25.85 -30.79
C ARG A 469 -9.17 25.14 -29.45
N VAL A 470 -10.07 25.59 -28.58
CA VAL A 470 -10.39 24.85 -27.36
C VAL A 470 -11.34 23.71 -27.71
N ARG A 471 -10.95 22.49 -27.33
CA ARG A 471 -11.74 21.27 -27.51
C ARG A 471 -12.16 20.68 -26.17
N SER A 472 -13.33 20.07 -26.14
CA SER A 472 -13.83 19.34 -24.96
C SER A 472 -12.91 18.15 -24.65
N LEU A 473 -12.64 17.91 -23.36
CA LEU A 473 -11.83 16.82 -22.80
C LEU A 473 -10.32 16.81 -23.15
N THR A 474 -9.93 17.19 -24.36
CA THR A 474 -8.57 17.03 -24.87
C THR A 474 -7.67 18.24 -24.62
N THR A 475 -8.25 19.44 -24.59
CA THR A 475 -7.49 20.69 -24.41
C THR A 475 -7.39 21.07 -22.93
N ARG A 476 -6.18 21.37 -22.47
CA ARG A 476 -5.97 22.10 -21.22
C ARG A 476 -5.69 23.56 -21.51
N PHE A 477 -6.37 24.43 -20.78
CA PHE A 477 -6.19 25.87 -20.88
C PHE A 477 -6.15 26.49 -19.49
N ARG A 478 -5.71 27.74 -19.43
CA ARG A 478 -5.74 28.58 -18.23
C ARG A 478 -6.69 29.73 -18.46
N LEU A 479 -7.28 30.22 -17.38
CA LEU A 479 -8.12 31.42 -17.39
C LEU A 479 -7.36 32.52 -16.65
N ARG A 480 -6.85 33.49 -17.42
CA ARG A 480 -6.18 34.67 -16.88
C ARG A 480 -7.18 35.79 -16.74
N HIS A 481 -7.28 36.36 -15.56
CA HIS A 481 -8.10 37.53 -15.33
C HIS A 481 -7.53 38.73 -16.10
N GLU A 482 -8.34 39.37 -16.96
CA GLU A 482 -7.89 40.45 -17.87
C GLU A 482 -7.27 41.63 -17.09
N HIS A 483 -8.01 42.14 -16.09
CA HIS A 483 -7.62 43.35 -15.36
C HIS A 483 -6.50 43.12 -14.32
N LEU A 484 -6.64 42.10 -13.46
CA LEU A 484 -5.70 41.78 -12.39
C LEU A 484 -4.47 40.98 -12.85
N GLY A 485 -4.52 40.34 -14.02
CA GLY A 485 -3.44 39.52 -14.56
C GLY A 485 -3.18 38.20 -13.83
N CYS A 486 -3.99 37.85 -12.83
CA CYS A 486 -3.87 36.62 -12.03
C CYS A 486 -4.50 35.40 -12.74
N LEU A 487 -4.19 34.19 -12.28
CA LEU A 487 -4.68 32.93 -12.85
C LEU A 487 -5.75 32.28 -11.97
N LEU A 488 -6.87 31.87 -12.55
CA LEU A 488 -7.89 31.09 -11.85
C LEU A 488 -7.31 29.74 -11.40
N THR A 489 -7.32 29.48 -10.09
CA THR A 489 -6.60 28.36 -9.47
C THR A 489 -7.46 27.68 -8.39
N ALA A 490 -7.33 26.35 -8.28
CA ALA A 490 -7.91 25.56 -7.20
C ALA A 490 -6.90 24.46 -6.77
N ASP A 491 -6.25 24.66 -5.61
CA ASP A 491 -5.14 23.82 -5.14
C ASP A 491 -5.55 22.70 -4.18
N GLY A 492 -6.85 22.49 -3.97
CA GLY A 492 -7.39 21.47 -3.06
C GLY A 492 -7.61 21.96 -1.62
N THR A 493 -7.36 23.23 -1.33
CA THR A 493 -7.68 23.82 -0.02
C THR A 493 -9.18 23.71 0.25
N THR A 494 -9.56 23.03 1.34
CA THR A 494 -10.96 22.75 1.66
C THR A 494 -11.57 23.87 2.50
N LEU A 495 -12.68 24.45 2.03
CA LEU A 495 -13.41 25.48 2.75
C LEU A 495 -14.04 24.94 4.06
N PRO A 496 -14.27 25.79 5.07
CA PRO A 496 -15.00 25.39 6.27
C PRO A 496 -16.47 25.07 5.98
N GLN A 497 -17.23 24.74 7.04
CA GLN A 497 -18.64 24.33 6.92
C GLN A 497 -19.54 25.34 6.20
N TRP A 498 -19.23 26.65 6.27
CA TRP A 498 -19.97 27.70 5.55
C TRP A 498 -19.84 27.60 4.02
N GLY A 499 -18.79 26.96 3.52
CA GLY A 499 -18.55 26.65 2.10
C GLY A 499 -18.76 25.17 1.80
N PHE A 500 -19.56 24.48 2.63
CA PHE A 500 -19.95 23.08 2.45
C PHE A 500 -18.80 22.07 2.30
N LYS A 501 -17.61 22.39 2.84
CA LYS A 501 -16.39 21.58 2.65
C LYS A 501 -16.02 21.36 1.18
N GLN A 502 -16.37 22.29 0.31
CA GLN A 502 -15.95 22.30 -1.09
C GLN A 502 -14.54 22.91 -1.20
N THR A 503 -13.91 22.77 -2.37
CA THR A 503 -12.56 23.30 -2.60
C THR A 503 -12.61 24.81 -2.88
N GLU A 504 -11.70 25.57 -2.28
CA GLU A 504 -11.53 27.00 -2.52
C GLU A 504 -11.05 27.27 -3.95
N VAL A 505 -11.66 28.27 -4.60
CA VAL A 505 -11.22 28.81 -5.89
C VAL A 505 -10.74 30.24 -5.66
N TYR A 506 -9.55 30.55 -6.13
CA TYR A 506 -8.93 31.87 -5.98
C TYR A 506 -8.17 32.28 -7.24
N CYS A 507 -7.78 33.55 -7.32
CA CYS A 507 -6.98 34.07 -8.44
C CYS A 507 -5.52 34.29 -7.99
N ASP A 508 -4.60 33.47 -8.51
CA ASP A 508 -3.19 33.45 -8.12
C ASP A 508 -2.41 34.64 -8.69
N LYS A 509 -1.91 35.50 -7.80
CA LYS A 509 -1.10 36.68 -8.09
C LYS A 509 0.31 36.32 -8.57
N ASN A 510 0.83 35.17 -8.17
CA ASN A 510 2.20 34.75 -8.51
C ASN A 510 2.34 34.38 -9.99
N ASN A 511 1.22 34.16 -10.67
CA ASN A 511 1.15 33.88 -12.10
C ASN A 511 2.08 32.71 -12.53
N ASN A 512 2.13 31.66 -11.71
CA ASN A 512 2.92 30.49 -12.03
C ASN A 512 2.23 29.68 -13.15
N THR A 513 2.72 29.83 -14.38
CA THR A 513 2.14 29.20 -15.56
C THR A 513 2.30 27.68 -15.59
N ASP A 514 3.24 27.14 -14.81
CA ASP A 514 3.51 25.71 -14.74
C ASP A 514 2.68 25.00 -13.66
N ASN A 515 1.85 25.75 -12.90
CA ASN A 515 1.01 25.19 -11.85
C ASN A 515 -0.13 24.33 -12.45
N PRO A 516 -0.18 23.01 -12.20
CA PRO A 516 -1.27 22.16 -12.67
C PRO A 516 -2.65 22.56 -12.12
N HIS A 517 -2.69 23.16 -10.93
CA HIS A 517 -3.92 23.61 -10.27
C HIS A 517 -4.52 24.88 -10.89
N ALA A 518 -3.77 25.56 -11.77
CA ALA A 518 -4.26 26.68 -12.56
C ALA A 518 -4.76 26.25 -13.96
N MET A 519 -4.62 24.96 -14.30
CA MET A 519 -5.04 24.40 -15.57
C MET A 519 -6.45 23.84 -15.47
N TRP A 520 -7.24 24.05 -16.52
CA TRP A 520 -8.63 23.65 -16.62
C TRP A 520 -8.89 22.93 -17.93
N ASN A 521 -9.92 22.09 -17.97
CA ASN A 521 -10.44 21.47 -19.18
C ASN A 521 -11.96 21.55 -19.20
N VAL A 522 -12.56 21.55 -20.38
CA VAL A 522 -14.01 21.40 -20.51
C VAL A 522 -14.38 19.93 -20.38
N GLU A 523 -15.29 19.60 -19.47
CA GLU A 523 -15.71 18.21 -19.20
C GLU A 523 -16.98 17.85 -19.99
N GLU A 524 -18.06 18.59 -19.81
CA GLU A 524 -19.30 18.44 -20.57
C GLU A 524 -19.54 19.68 -21.42
N HIS A 525 -20.12 19.49 -22.60
CA HIS A 525 -20.34 20.55 -23.58
C HIS A 525 -21.67 20.34 -24.28
N TRP A 526 -22.49 21.39 -24.32
CA TRP A 526 -23.76 21.42 -25.03
C TRP A 526 -23.85 22.66 -25.92
N ASN A 527 -24.17 22.44 -27.19
CA ASN A 527 -24.49 23.49 -28.15
C ASN A 527 -25.32 22.87 -29.28
N GLU A 528 -26.57 23.31 -29.44
CA GLU A 528 -27.52 22.76 -30.43
C GLU A 528 -27.06 22.97 -31.87
N LYS A 529 -26.19 23.96 -32.11
CA LYS A 529 -25.66 24.28 -33.44
C LYS A 529 -24.46 23.41 -33.85
N LEU A 530 -23.91 22.61 -32.93
CA LEU A 530 -22.71 21.81 -33.17
C LEU A 530 -23.02 20.31 -33.18
N PRO A 531 -22.42 19.53 -34.11
CA PRO A 531 -22.57 18.08 -34.11
C PRO A 531 -21.77 17.45 -32.94
N PRO A 532 -22.18 16.25 -32.48
CA PRO A 532 -21.42 15.50 -31.50
C PRO A 532 -20.04 15.12 -32.05
N ALA A 533 -19.08 14.90 -31.15
CA ALA A 533 -17.72 14.54 -31.53
C ALA A 533 -17.64 13.22 -32.32
N PRO A 534 -16.67 13.08 -33.24
CA PRO A 534 -16.54 11.87 -34.03
C PRO A 534 -16.14 10.66 -33.16
N PRO A 535 -16.52 9.43 -33.58
CA PRO A 535 -16.08 8.22 -32.90
C PRO A 535 -14.55 8.16 -32.88
N ASN A 536 -13.96 7.96 -31.68
CA ASN A 536 -12.51 7.99 -31.38
C ASN A 536 -11.86 9.35 -31.08
N ALA A 537 -12.61 10.44 -30.95
CA ALA A 537 -12.02 11.74 -30.56
C ALA A 537 -11.32 11.73 -29.19
N TYR A 538 -11.68 10.80 -28.30
CA TYR A 538 -11.32 10.86 -26.88
C TYR A 538 -10.41 9.73 -26.38
N LYS A 539 -9.60 9.09 -27.25
CA LYS A 539 -8.74 7.96 -26.82
C LYS A 539 -7.64 8.39 -25.83
N THR A 540 -7.51 7.67 -24.71
CA THR A 540 -6.39 7.83 -23.76
C THR A 540 -5.25 6.85 -24.02
N HIS A 541 -4.09 7.16 -23.44
CA HIS A 541 -2.95 6.25 -23.35
C HIS A 541 -2.87 5.63 -21.96
N PHE A 542 -2.70 4.30 -21.89
CA PHE A 542 -2.62 3.56 -20.63
C PHE A 542 -1.65 4.15 -19.61
N PHE A 543 -0.42 4.51 -20.01
CA PHE A 543 0.58 5.02 -19.07
C PHE A 543 0.17 6.34 -18.42
N ARG A 544 -0.60 7.16 -19.13
CA ARG A 544 -1.14 8.40 -18.57
C ARG A 544 -2.20 8.11 -17.53
N ASP A 545 -3.12 7.20 -17.81
CA ASP A 545 -4.18 6.80 -16.87
C ASP A 545 -3.58 6.09 -15.65
N PHE A 546 -2.57 5.25 -15.88
CA PHE A 546 -1.78 4.60 -14.83
C PHE A 546 -1.10 5.61 -13.91
N ILE A 547 -0.38 6.60 -14.45
CA ILE A 547 0.27 7.63 -13.63
C ILE A 547 -0.77 8.47 -12.91
N THR A 548 -1.84 8.90 -13.60
CA THR A 548 -2.90 9.73 -13.03
C THR A 548 -3.56 9.03 -11.85
N LEU A 549 -3.92 7.75 -12.00
CA LEU A 549 -4.50 6.96 -10.93
C LEU A 549 -3.52 6.78 -9.76
N ASN A 550 -2.25 6.46 -10.00
CA ASN A 550 -1.28 6.30 -8.91
C ASN A 550 -1.03 7.61 -8.15
N VAL A 551 -1.03 8.76 -8.83
CA VAL A 551 -0.92 10.07 -8.17
C VAL A 551 -2.19 10.40 -7.37
N ALA A 552 -3.38 10.09 -7.90
CA ALA A 552 -4.62 10.22 -7.16
C ALA A 552 -4.64 9.32 -5.91
N MET A 553 -4.20 8.06 -6.04
CA MET A 553 -4.02 7.15 -4.91
C MET A 553 -3.07 7.74 -3.86
N TRP A 554 -1.93 8.32 -4.27
CA TRP A 554 -0.96 8.92 -3.36
C TRP A 554 -1.52 10.13 -2.62
N THR A 555 -2.21 11.00 -3.35
CA THR A 555 -2.81 12.22 -2.81
C THR A 555 -3.91 11.89 -1.81
N SER A 556 -4.84 10.99 -2.17
CA SER A 556 -5.91 10.53 -1.28
C SER A 556 -5.36 9.80 -0.07
N ASN A 557 -4.28 9.02 -0.22
CA ASN A 557 -3.64 8.33 0.89
C ASN A 557 -2.99 9.29 1.91
N ASN A 558 -2.46 10.43 1.45
CA ASN A 558 -1.92 11.48 2.31
C ASN A 558 -3.02 12.34 2.94
N ALA A 559 -4.19 12.44 2.29
CA ALA A 559 -5.35 13.16 2.81
C ALA A 559 -6.10 12.42 3.94
N LEU A 560 -5.78 11.15 4.21
CA LEU A 560 -6.32 10.37 5.33
C LEU A 560 -5.67 10.74 6.67
N THR A 561 -5.63 12.04 6.98
CA THR A 561 -5.11 12.57 8.25
C THR A 561 -6.11 12.34 9.37
N PRO A 562 -5.65 11.95 10.58
CA PRO A 562 -6.53 11.82 11.74
C PRO A 562 -7.14 13.17 12.09
N ASP A 563 -8.46 13.18 12.29
CA ASP A 563 -9.19 14.36 12.75
C ASP A 563 -9.03 14.45 14.29
N PRO A 564 -8.34 15.47 14.83
CA PRO A 564 -8.08 15.59 16.26
C PRO A 564 -9.37 15.80 17.07
N ASP A 565 -10.44 16.31 16.45
CA ASP A 565 -11.72 16.57 17.10
C ASP A 565 -12.63 15.34 17.08
N LYS A 566 -12.28 14.30 16.30
CA LYS A 566 -13.04 13.05 16.19
C LYS A 566 -12.31 11.91 16.90
N TYR A 567 -12.87 11.45 18.02
CA TYR A 567 -12.38 10.25 18.68
C TYR A 567 -12.71 8.99 17.86
N ASP A 568 -11.72 8.45 17.14
CA ASP A 568 -11.83 7.18 16.41
C ASP A 568 -11.43 6.00 17.31
N ILE A 569 -12.44 5.32 17.88
CA ILE A 569 -12.31 4.14 18.76
C ILE A 569 -11.57 2.99 18.07
N LEU A 570 -11.57 2.95 16.73
CA LEU A 570 -10.99 1.89 15.94
C LEU A 570 -9.50 2.11 15.68
N SER A 571 -9.08 3.37 15.59
CA SER A 571 -7.70 3.77 15.34
C SER A 571 -6.78 3.37 16.51
N SER A 572 -5.49 3.20 16.21
CA SER A 572 -4.46 2.91 17.20
C SER A 572 -3.12 3.47 16.76
N VAL A 573 -2.24 3.75 17.71
CA VAL A 573 -0.93 4.34 17.42
C VAL A 573 0.19 3.29 17.41
N PRO A 574 1.28 3.51 16.65
CA PRO A 574 2.35 2.52 16.52
C PRO A 574 2.96 2.03 17.84
N SER A 575 3.05 2.88 18.87
CA SER A 575 3.60 2.50 20.18
C SER A 575 2.75 1.48 20.93
N GLU A 576 1.47 1.34 20.61
CA GLU A 576 0.53 0.44 21.28
C GLU A 576 0.66 -1.01 20.80
N TRP A 577 1.07 -1.19 19.54
CA TRP A 577 0.97 -2.49 18.87
C TRP A 577 1.84 -3.56 19.54
N PRO A 578 3.18 -3.40 19.71
CA PRO A 578 4.02 -4.50 20.20
C PRO A 578 3.67 -4.98 21.61
N PHE A 579 3.04 -4.12 22.41
CA PHE A 579 2.67 -4.40 23.78
C PHE A 579 1.25 -4.96 23.91
N VAL A 580 0.47 -5.01 22.83
CA VAL A 580 -0.93 -5.45 22.84
C VAL A 580 -1.72 -4.62 23.87
N THR A 581 -1.56 -3.28 23.86
CA THR A 581 -2.35 -2.40 24.74
C THR A 581 -3.77 -2.23 24.21
N VAL A 582 -3.94 -2.26 22.89
CA VAL A 582 -5.21 -2.08 22.22
C VAL A 582 -5.60 -3.34 21.46
N GLY A 583 -6.89 -3.64 21.45
CA GLY A 583 -7.51 -4.63 20.59
C GLY A 583 -8.63 -3.97 19.79
N LEU A 584 -9.23 -4.74 18.89
CA LEU A 584 -10.06 -4.16 17.85
C LEU A 584 -11.35 -4.97 17.65
N ARG A 585 -12.49 -4.29 17.81
CA ARG A 585 -13.84 -4.87 17.67
C ARG A 585 -14.20 -4.99 16.18
N MET A 586 -14.35 -6.20 15.64
CA MET A 586 -14.52 -6.40 14.20
C MET A 586 -15.97 -6.38 13.69
N CYS A 587 -16.97 -6.39 14.55
CA CYS A 587 -18.38 -6.49 14.16
C CYS A 587 -19.27 -5.83 15.22
N GLY A 588 -20.60 -6.00 15.09
CA GLY A 588 -21.54 -5.59 16.12
C GLY A 588 -21.28 -6.31 17.46
N TRP A 589 -21.52 -5.59 18.57
CA TRP A 589 -21.31 -6.09 19.93
C TRP A 589 -22.62 -6.44 20.65
N GLY A 590 -23.73 -6.63 19.92
CA GLY A 590 -25.04 -6.96 20.50
C GLY A 590 -25.06 -8.34 21.15
N GLU A 591 -25.99 -8.57 22.09
CA GLU A 591 -26.05 -9.82 22.87
C GLU A 591 -26.16 -11.08 21.99
N ASN A 592 -26.94 -10.99 20.91
CA ASN A 592 -27.18 -12.09 19.97
C ASN A 592 -26.18 -12.17 18.82
N ASP A 593 -25.30 -11.17 18.68
CA ASP A 593 -24.29 -11.16 17.61
C ASP A 593 -23.13 -12.09 17.95
N ILE A 594 -22.58 -12.72 16.90
CA ILE A 594 -21.32 -13.45 16.99
C ILE A 594 -20.19 -12.43 16.93
N LYS A 595 -19.43 -12.33 18.01
CA LYS A 595 -18.41 -11.27 18.19
C LYS A 595 -17.03 -11.79 17.82
N TYR A 596 -16.26 -10.99 17.09
CA TYR A 596 -14.86 -11.25 16.76
C TYR A 596 -13.99 -10.09 17.24
N TYR A 597 -12.96 -10.40 18.01
CA TYR A 597 -12.04 -9.42 18.55
C TYR A 597 -10.64 -9.69 18.02
N LEU A 598 -10.05 -8.69 17.37
CA LEU A 598 -8.70 -8.76 16.84
C LEU A 598 -7.72 -8.40 17.95
N LEU A 599 -7.06 -9.42 18.47
CA LEU A 599 -6.05 -9.32 19.52
C LEU A 599 -4.95 -10.33 19.25
N GLY A 600 -3.70 -9.90 19.43
CA GLY A 600 -2.53 -10.77 19.34
C GLY A 600 -2.47 -11.80 20.47
N ASN A 601 -1.79 -12.92 20.26
CA ASN A 601 -1.43 -13.79 21.38
C ASN A 601 -0.37 -13.07 22.25
N PRO A 602 -0.68 -12.65 23.50
CA PRO A 602 0.20 -11.78 24.26
C PRO A 602 1.60 -12.37 24.48
N VAL A 603 1.69 -13.68 24.70
CA VAL A 603 2.98 -14.38 24.87
C VAL A 603 3.80 -14.30 23.58
N VAL A 604 3.17 -14.56 22.43
CA VAL A 604 3.85 -14.45 21.12
C VAL A 604 4.36 -13.04 20.89
N TRP A 605 3.53 -12.02 21.14
CA TRP A 605 3.85 -10.62 20.86
C TRP A 605 4.94 -10.08 21.80
N TRP A 606 4.82 -10.34 23.10
CA TRP A 606 5.80 -9.89 24.09
C TRP A 606 7.17 -10.55 23.89
N LEU A 607 7.19 -11.87 23.61
CA LEU A 607 8.45 -12.55 23.26
C LEU A 607 9.04 -11.98 21.96
N SER A 608 8.20 -11.67 20.98
CA SER A 608 8.64 -11.14 19.69
C SER A 608 9.30 -9.77 19.85
N ILE A 609 8.69 -8.82 20.56
CA ILE A 609 9.34 -7.51 20.78
C ILE A 609 10.57 -7.62 21.69
N ALA A 610 10.54 -8.47 22.72
CA ALA A 610 11.70 -8.73 23.56
C ALA A 610 12.88 -9.30 22.74
N SER A 611 12.60 -10.16 21.76
CA SER A 611 13.62 -10.75 20.90
C SER A 611 14.37 -9.72 20.06
N ILE A 612 13.70 -8.65 19.61
CA ILE A 612 14.34 -7.53 18.89
C ILE A 612 15.39 -6.85 19.79
N GLY A 613 15.02 -6.56 21.04
CA GLY A 613 15.94 -6.01 22.04
C GLY A 613 17.10 -6.93 22.36
N VAL A 614 16.83 -8.23 22.59
CA VAL A 614 17.86 -9.24 22.85
C VAL A 614 18.82 -9.37 21.66
N PHE A 615 18.32 -9.36 20.42
CA PHE A 615 19.17 -9.39 19.23
C PHE A 615 20.11 -8.19 19.17
N CYS A 616 19.60 -6.98 19.43
CA CYS A 616 20.41 -5.76 19.44
C CYS A 616 21.51 -5.81 20.50
N LEU A 617 21.16 -6.20 21.73
CA LEU A 617 22.11 -6.34 22.85
C LEU A 617 23.17 -7.40 22.57
N THR A 618 22.75 -8.55 22.02
CA THR A 618 23.65 -9.67 21.69
C THR A 618 24.61 -9.29 20.56
N THR A 619 24.12 -8.62 19.53
CA THR A 619 24.94 -8.13 18.42
C THR A 619 25.95 -7.10 18.91
N ALA A 620 25.52 -6.13 19.73
CA ALA A 620 26.41 -5.15 20.34
C ALA A 620 27.48 -5.82 21.22
N PHE A 621 27.10 -6.81 22.03
CA PHE A 621 28.02 -7.57 22.85
C PHE A 621 29.09 -8.30 22.02
N TYR A 622 28.70 -8.99 20.95
CA TYR A 622 29.66 -9.65 20.06
C TYR A 622 30.58 -8.66 19.36
N ILE A 623 30.05 -7.54 18.84
CA ILE A 623 30.87 -6.50 18.19
C ILE A 623 31.91 -5.92 19.16
N VAL A 624 31.52 -5.61 20.40
CA VAL A 624 32.45 -5.10 21.43
C VAL A 624 33.55 -6.12 21.74
N ARG A 625 33.22 -7.41 21.81
CA ARG A 625 34.19 -8.47 22.06
C ARG A 625 35.13 -8.70 20.88
N MET A 626 34.61 -8.70 19.65
CA MET A 626 35.42 -8.74 18.43
C MET A 626 36.38 -7.55 18.35
N GLN A 627 35.94 -6.35 18.73
CA GLN A 627 36.81 -5.16 18.80
C GLN A 627 37.91 -5.33 19.85
N ARG A 628 37.63 -6.04 20.95
CA ARG A 628 38.62 -6.45 21.96
C ARG A 628 39.43 -7.69 21.57
N LYS A 629 39.33 -8.16 20.32
CA LYS A 629 40.03 -9.35 19.79
C LYS A 629 39.65 -10.65 20.50
N ILE A 630 38.46 -10.72 21.07
CA ILE A 630 37.86 -11.94 21.61
C ILE A 630 36.82 -12.44 20.61
N PHE A 631 37.11 -13.56 19.96
CA PHE A 631 36.26 -14.14 18.92
C PHE A 631 35.48 -15.32 19.49
N ASP A 632 34.21 -15.10 19.85
CA ASP A 632 33.34 -16.13 20.43
C ASP A 632 32.80 -17.12 19.39
N LEU A 633 32.66 -16.66 18.14
CA LEU A 633 32.10 -17.42 17.02
C LEU A 633 33.14 -17.51 15.90
N THR A 634 33.10 -18.60 15.14
CA THR A 634 33.84 -18.69 13.87
C THR A 634 33.29 -17.68 12.86
N HIS A 635 34.07 -17.34 11.84
CA HIS A 635 33.62 -16.41 10.78
C HIS A 635 32.30 -16.87 10.13
N ALA A 636 32.17 -18.17 9.83
CA ALA A 636 30.96 -18.71 9.22
C ALA A 636 29.73 -18.63 10.15
N GLU A 637 29.92 -18.85 11.47
CA GLU A 637 28.85 -18.73 12.45
C GLU A 637 28.43 -17.27 12.65
N TRP A 638 29.39 -16.34 12.68
CA TRP A 638 29.10 -14.91 12.74
C TRP A 638 28.35 -14.44 11.49
N ASP A 639 28.81 -14.81 10.29
CA ASP A 639 28.15 -14.42 9.04
C ASP A 639 26.72 -14.93 8.98
N HIS A 640 26.48 -16.18 9.41
CA HIS A 640 25.13 -16.75 9.51
C HIS A 640 24.27 -16.02 10.54
N PHE A 641 24.79 -15.81 11.76
CA PHE A 641 24.09 -15.12 12.83
C PHE A 641 23.69 -13.70 12.41
N PHE A 642 24.66 -12.97 11.86
CA PHE A 642 24.46 -11.59 11.45
C PHE A 642 23.53 -11.49 10.25
N TYR A 643 23.67 -12.33 9.22
CA TYR A 643 22.75 -12.34 8.07
C TYR A 643 21.31 -12.63 8.50
N ALA A 644 21.08 -13.72 9.22
CA ALA A 644 19.73 -14.15 9.60
C ALA A 644 19.10 -13.12 10.54
N GLY A 645 19.80 -12.73 11.61
CA GLY A 645 19.32 -11.76 12.57
C GLY A 645 19.10 -10.37 11.96
N LYS A 646 20.03 -9.86 11.15
CA LYS A 646 19.87 -8.57 10.49
C LYS A 646 18.71 -8.56 9.50
N THR A 647 18.53 -9.62 8.72
CA THR A 647 17.40 -9.70 7.77
C THR A 647 16.06 -9.65 8.50
N LEU A 648 15.94 -10.38 9.62
CA LEU A 648 14.73 -10.35 10.47
C LEU A 648 14.55 -8.99 11.15
N PHE A 649 15.62 -8.41 11.69
CA PHE A 649 15.60 -7.09 12.32
C PHE A 649 15.20 -5.98 11.34
N LEU A 650 15.81 -5.94 10.15
CA LEU A 650 15.46 -4.96 9.10
C LEU A 650 14.04 -5.19 8.58
N GLY A 651 13.61 -6.45 8.49
CA GLY A 651 12.22 -6.82 8.22
C GLY A 651 11.25 -6.17 9.19
N TRP A 652 11.49 -6.33 10.49
CA TRP A 652 10.71 -5.66 11.53
C TRP A 652 10.83 -4.13 11.45
N PHE A 653 12.04 -3.59 11.30
CA PHE A 653 12.31 -2.15 11.27
C PHE A 653 11.56 -1.45 10.14
N PHE A 654 11.72 -1.91 8.89
CA PHE A 654 11.09 -1.28 7.74
C PHE A 654 9.57 -1.42 7.76
N HIS A 655 9.01 -2.47 8.35
CA HIS A 655 7.56 -2.64 8.44
C HIS A 655 6.94 -1.98 9.69
N TYR A 656 7.74 -1.38 10.57
CA TYR A 656 7.24 -0.78 11.81
C TYR A 656 7.58 0.71 11.94
N ILE A 657 8.85 1.06 11.81
CA ILE A 657 9.34 2.42 12.06
C ILE A 657 8.70 3.48 11.15
N PRO A 658 8.45 3.23 9.85
CA PRO A 658 7.79 4.23 9.01
C PRO A 658 6.43 4.69 9.53
N PHE A 659 5.68 3.85 10.25
CA PHE A 659 4.38 4.23 10.79
C PHE A 659 4.46 5.31 11.88
N PHE A 660 5.62 5.53 12.52
CA PHE A 660 5.82 6.65 13.44
C PHE A 660 5.99 8.00 12.72
N ILE A 661 6.35 7.96 11.44
CA ILE A 661 6.62 9.15 10.62
C ILE A 661 5.40 9.51 9.76
N MET A 662 4.50 8.54 9.54
CA MET A 662 3.30 8.71 8.73
C MET A 662 2.21 9.50 9.47
N GLY A 663 1.86 10.68 8.96
CA GLY A 663 0.79 11.55 9.51
C GLY A 663 -0.64 11.14 9.15
N ARG A 664 -0.92 9.84 8.98
CA ARG A 664 -2.24 9.31 8.59
C ARG A 664 -2.84 8.42 9.67
N VAL A 665 -4.13 8.12 9.56
CA VAL A 665 -4.80 7.15 10.44
C VAL A 665 -4.16 5.76 10.30
N THR A 666 -3.90 5.13 11.44
CA THR A 666 -3.32 3.78 11.55
C THR A 666 -4.14 2.86 12.44
N TYR A 667 -4.10 1.57 12.10
CA TYR A 667 -4.77 0.47 12.82
C TYR A 667 -3.79 -0.63 13.22
N LEU A 668 -4.19 -1.47 14.19
CA LEU A 668 -3.39 -2.57 14.73
C LEU A 668 -2.88 -3.55 13.66
N HIS A 669 -3.68 -3.80 12.61
CA HIS A 669 -3.33 -4.74 11.55
C HIS A 669 -2.11 -4.30 10.72
N HIS A 670 -1.74 -3.02 10.74
CA HIS A 670 -0.51 -2.55 10.08
C HIS A 670 0.77 -3.11 10.69
N TYR A 671 0.74 -3.54 11.96
CA TYR A 671 1.90 -4.15 12.62
C TYR A 671 2.16 -5.59 12.17
N PHE A 672 1.18 -6.25 11.56
CA PHE A 672 1.22 -7.68 11.28
C PHE A 672 2.38 -8.14 10.39
N PRO A 673 2.77 -7.40 9.33
CA PRO A 673 3.98 -7.71 8.58
C PRO A 673 5.26 -7.63 9.45
N ALA A 674 5.40 -6.59 10.29
CA ALA A 674 6.55 -6.44 11.18
C ALA A 674 6.60 -7.55 12.24
N LEU A 675 5.44 -7.91 12.79
CA LEU A 675 5.29 -9.00 13.75
C LEU A 675 5.87 -10.31 13.19
N TYR A 676 5.67 -10.61 11.91
CA TYR A 676 6.11 -11.88 11.30
C TYR A 676 7.62 -12.07 11.41
N PHE A 677 8.39 -11.02 11.10
CA PHE A 677 9.85 -11.05 11.23
C PHE A 677 10.29 -11.22 12.68
N SER A 678 9.63 -10.51 13.61
CA SER A 678 9.93 -10.63 15.05
C SER A 678 9.54 -11.99 15.64
N ILE A 679 8.50 -12.65 15.13
CA ILE A 679 8.11 -14.01 15.53
C ILE A 679 9.22 -15.01 15.16
N ILE A 680 9.82 -14.89 13.97
CA ILE A 680 10.91 -15.78 13.54
C ILE A 680 12.21 -15.50 14.32
N MET A 681 12.42 -14.26 14.78
CA MET A 681 13.58 -13.88 15.59
C MET A 681 13.64 -14.63 16.93
N VAL A 682 12.49 -14.88 17.58
CA VAL A 682 12.41 -15.60 18.87
C VAL A 682 13.09 -16.98 18.81
N PRO A 683 12.63 -17.94 17.99
CA PRO A 683 13.27 -19.24 17.89
C PRO A 683 14.69 -19.16 17.31
N PHE A 684 15.03 -18.15 16.51
CA PHE A 684 16.38 -17.96 15.99
C PHE A 684 17.38 -17.67 17.12
N LEU A 685 17.05 -16.75 18.01
CA LEU A 685 17.87 -16.47 19.20
C LEU A 685 17.89 -17.64 20.19
N MET A 686 16.75 -18.29 20.42
CA MET A 686 16.69 -19.47 21.28
C MET A 686 17.58 -20.60 20.75
N ASP A 687 17.58 -20.84 19.44
CA ASP A 687 18.47 -21.83 18.81
C ASP A 687 19.93 -21.41 18.99
N HIS A 688 20.25 -20.14 18.72
CA HIS A 688 21.60 -19.60 18.86
C HIS A 688 22.19 -19.83 20.26
N PHE A 689 21.44 -19.49 21.31
CA PHE A 689 21.93 -19.63 22.70
C PHE A 689 21.98 -21.07 23.20
N THR A 690 21.17 -21.97 22.65
CA THR A 690 21.03 -23.33 23.17
C THR A 690 21.70 -24.39 22.29
N ARG A 691 22.15 -24.05 21.07
CA ARG A 691 22.72 -24.98 20.09
C ARG A 691 23.88 -25.83 20.65
N GLN A 692 24.75 -25.23 21.46
CA GLN A 692 25.89 -25.92 22.09
C GLN A 692 25.55 -26.59 23.44
N SER A 693 24.33 -26.36 23.96
CA SER A 693 23.88 -26.93 25.24
C SER A 693 23.41 -28.38 25.10
N SER A 694 23.33 -29.11 26.21
CA SER A 694 22.80 -30.48 26.23
C SER A 694 21.34 -30.54 25.75
N LYS A 695 20.91 -31.69 25.20
CA LYS A 695 19.52 -31.88 24.76
C LYS A 695 18.51 -31.58 25.87
N ALA A 696 18.82 -31.92 27.12
CA ALA A 696 17.98 -31.65 28.28
C ALA A 696 17.75 -30.14 28.48
N VAL A 697 18.82 -29.33 28.42
CA VAL A 697 18.72 -27.86 28.52
C VAL A 697 17.92 -27.28 27.36
N GLN A 698 18.18 -27.76 26.13
CA GLN A 698 17.41 -27.34 24.97
C GLN A 698 15.90 -27.62 25.16
N TYR A 699 15.51 -28.81 25.63
CA TYR A 699 14.11 -29.11 25.92
C TYR A 699 13.55 -28.26 27.08
N ALA A 700 14.34 -28.04 28.13
CA ALA A 700 13.94 -27.21 29.27
C ALA A 700 13.67 -25.75 28.87
N VAL A 701 14.32 -25.23 27.82
CA VAL A 701 14.08 -23.88 27.30
C VAL A 701 12.92 -23.83 26.29
N PHE A 702 12.86 -24.79 25.35
CA PHE A 702 11.85 -24.76 24.29
C PHE A 702 10.45 -25.19 24.77
N VAL A 703 10.34 -26.24 25.58
CA VAL A 703 9.04 -26.82 25.99
C VAL A 703 8.16 -25.80 26.73
N PRO A 704 8.66 -25.00 27.70
CA PRO A 704 7.84 -23.98 28.35
C PRO A 704 7.28 -22.95 27.38
N VAL A 705 8.06 -22.52 26.38
CA VAL A 705 7.61 -21.54 25.38
C VAL A 705 6.51 -22.15 24.50
N TYR A 706 6.67 -23.41 24.05
CA TYR A 706 5.60 -24.11 23.34
C TYR A 706 4.31 -24.19 24.15
N LEU A 707 4.41 -24.61 25.41
CA LEU A 707 3.25 -24.74 26.28
C LEU A 707 2.58 -23.39 26.55
N ALA A 708 3.36 -22.33 26.77
CA ALA A 708 2.84 -20.98 26.97
C ALA A 708 2.09 -20.46 25.74
N VAL A 709 2.64 -20.65 24.54
CA VAL A 709 1.98 -20.26 23.28
C VAL A 709 0.68 -21.04 23.07
N ILE A 710 0.70 -22.37 23.27
CA ILE A 710 -0.47 -23.24 23.13
C ILE A 710 -1.56 -22.90 24.15
N PHE A 711 -1.20 -22.76 25.42
CA PHE A 711 -2.13 -22.44 26.50
C PHE A 711 -2.79 -21.08 26.26
N THR A 712 -1.99 -20.07 25.94
CA THR A 712 -2.49 -18.72 25.66
C THR A 712 -3.41 -18.72 24.43
N PHE A 713 -3.06 -19.45 23.37
CA PHE A 713 -3.95 -19.60 22.22
C PHE A 713 -5.27 -20.26 22.59
N ILE A 714 -5.26 -21.37 23.35
CA ILE A 714 -6.49 -22.06 23.76
C ILE A 714 -7.38 -21.13 24.59
N HIS A 715 -6.79 -20.35 25.49
CA HIS A 715 -7.50 -19.36 26.31
C HIS A 715 -8.17 -18.29 25.44
N PHE A 716 -7.44 -17.71 24.49
CA PHE A 716 -7.95 -16.64 23.62
C PHE A 716 -8.67 -17.14 22.36
N ALA A 717 -8.66 -18.43 22.04
CA ALA A 717 -9.26 -19.00 20.83
C ALA A 717 -10.71 -18.58 20.55
N PRO A 718 -11.59 -18.39 21.56
CA PRO A 718 -12.95 -17.92 21.33
C PRO A 718 -13.04 -16.59 20.58
N ILE A 719 -12.09 -15.66 20.78
CA ILE A 719 -12.12 -14.34 20.12
C ILE A 719 -11.91 -14.43 18.60
N SER A 720 -11.24 -15.49 18.14
CA SER A 720 -10.93 -15.75 16.74
C SER A 720 -11.94 -16.70 16.08
N PHE A 721 -12.49 -17.66 16.84
CA PHE A 721 -13.50 -18.61 16.35
C PHE A 721 -14.94 -18.11 16.43
N GLY A 722 -15.16 -16.95 17.06
CA GLY A 722 -16.47 -16.33 17.26
C GLY A 722 -16.97 -16.57 18.69
N LEU A 723 -17.16 -15.47 19.41
CA LEU A 723 -17.77 -15.44 20.73
C LEU A 723 -19.29 -15.49 20.58
N THR A 724 -19.93 -16.45 21.25
CA THR A 724 -21.39 -16.62 21.24
C THR A 724 -21.96 -16.29 22.62
N GLY A 725 -23.10 -15.59 22.64
CA GLY A 725 -23.82 -15.20 23.86
C GLY A 725 -23.31 -13.90 24.51
N PRO A 726 -23.72 -13.66 25.77
CA PRO A 726 -23.33 -12.47 26.53
C PRO A 726 -21.81 -12.37 26.71
N ILE A 727 -21.26 -11.17 26.54
CA ILE A 727 -19.82 -10.93 26.58
C ILE A 727 -19.25 -11.05 28.01
N GLU A 728 -20.10 -10.87 29.01
CA GLU A 728 -19.80 -10.99 30.44
C GLU A 728 -19.29 -12.39 30.79
N ASN A 729 -19.73 -13.43 30.05
CA ASN A 729 -19.27 -14.80 30.23
C ASN A 729 -17.79 -14.98 29.87
N TYR A 730 -17.20 -14.03 29.15
CA TYR A 730 -15.81 -14.05 28.69
C TYR A 730 -14.91 -13.08 29.46
N GLY A 731 -15.31 -12.67 30.68
CA GLY A 731 -14.51 -11.77 31.53
C GLY A 731 -13.08 -12.26 31.81
N SER A 732 -12.85 -13.58 31.78
CA SER A 732 -11.51 -14.17 31.94
C SER A 732 -10.53 -13.83 30.80
N LEU A 733 -11.01 -13.33 29.67
CA LEU A 733 -10.19 -12.92 28.52
C LEU A 733 -9.60 -11.52 28.69
N ILE A 734 -10.07 -10.73 29.65
CA ILE A 734 -9.58 -9.36 29.87
C ILE A 734 -8.37 -9.40 30.80
N TRP A 735 -7.17 -9.30 30.23
CA TRP A 735 -5.93 -9.18 31.02
C TRP A 735 -5.50 -7.72 31.20
N ARG A 736 -6.09 -6.78 30.45
CA ARG A 736 -5.80 -5.34 30.50
C ARG A 736 -7.08 -4.55 30.37
N ASP A 737 -7.22 -3.50 31.16
CA ASP A 737 -8.41 -2.63 31.18
C ASP A 737 -8.61 -1.89 29.85
N THR A 738 -7.53 -1.67 29.10
CA THR A 738 -7.55 -1.04 27.77
C THR A 738 -8.17 -1.93 26.69
N TRP A 739 -8.34 -3.24 26.95
CA TRP A 739 -9.04 -4.13 26.03
C TRP A 739 -10.55 -3.95 26.21
N ASN A 740 -11.11 -3.10 25.35
CA ASN A 740 -12.52 -2.73 25.32
C ASN A 740 -13.45 -3.90 24.91
N MET A 741 -13.35 -5.08 25.53
CA MET A 741 -14.21 -6.23 25.24
C MET A 741 -15.57 -6.13 25.93
N ILE A 742 -15.60 -5.75 27.21
CA ILE A 742 -16.81 -5.53 28.00
C ILE A 742 -16.99 -4.01 28.15
N GLU A 743 -18.20 -3.50 27.97
CA GLU A 743 -18.49 -2.09 28.27
C GLU A 743 -18.42 -1.90 29.78
N GLU A 744 -17.56 -0.99 30.24
CA GLU A 744 -17.67 -0.49 31.61
C GLU A 744 -19.07 0.11 31.77
N LYS A 745 -19.86 -0.44 32.69
CA LYS A 745 -21.05 0.28 33.18
C LYS A 745 -20.55 1.61 33.71
N LYS A 746 -20.74 2.68 32.94
CA LYS A 746 -20.66 4.05 33.45
C LYS A 746 -21.73 4.15 34.53
N ASN A 747 -21.31 3.99 35.79
CA ASN A 747 -22.12 4.38 36.94
C ASN A 747 -22.16 5.90 37.04
#